data_AF-A0A316QQZ3-F1
#
_entry.id   AF-A0A316QQZ3-F1
#
_cell.length_a   1.000
_cell.length_b   1.000
_cell.length_c   1.000
_cell.angle_alpha   90.00
_cell.angle_beta   90.00
_cell.angle_gamma   90.00
#
_symmetry.space_group_name_H-M   'P 1'
#
loop_
_entity.id
_entity.type
_entity.pdbx_description
1 polymer ?
#
loop_
_entity_poly.entity_id
_entity_poly.type
_entity_poly.pdbx_seq_one_letter_code
_entity_poly.pdbx_strand_id
1 'polypeptide(L)'
;MNKDMIMSLIENPPSEYRAKPFWSWNGKLDREELLRQVEILHEMGFGGFFMHSRTGLRTEYLGEEWFECVRACALKAKEFGMEAWLYDEDRWPSGTCGGEVTRERKNRLRFVSLYDTDAEALACPETAGILARYAVLFEKDNKGEKRLSDCYSVTAASEVKEGYEYAVFAEEEQACEEFYNGFTYIDAMNREVTELFLKSTHEKYAQYCGDLFGSVIKGIFTDEPHRGALFNGFGINNANRARMAPYTAALPEAYRKKYGEELCFPLLYWRKKGEDFNTAASAYVDVMDDLFTQNFAKPCRDWCAEHGLILTGHILHEDNLSIQTSMTGSCMRYYEYMDYPGIDVLGENTDIYWAAKQCSSVARQLGKKFVLSELYGATGWDMTLDRYKKSGDWQALFGISLRCPHLSWYTMKGEAKRDYPASILHQLSFYKEWKSLEDYFARLAVLNSEGTRICDTLVLTPMREMWGKVRMGWMNIFTPDDSDISDLDAAYIEDFKTLTERGIDFDYGDEEILRKYGKVVKENGKAYLQVGRIRYSEILWERRGRIGGETRRLLDKFVAAGGKLVGEIEKLSPEFRIKAPVGTGYAAYELGGDIWLFLLNLDKEKGTAGALELPERLKGYCAEKWNFRDGKSEGKTEISETTAGRTISVSLFGGEECIFRFTKDAVKHTECKEYPLAVLPEEFDYRLTEPNVLPLDCAIWETDGVCMDGGKEKDVLLIDRIIRWERGAGLRGGAMLQPWFVEKYGGGQAEKKLCRLKLTFSFEAEIVPQKIYLAKESGKLDCFVNGRALGEKCDFYWVDRCFDVYPIEIGAGKNEIVLEGDFCADDGLEAVYLIGEFGVKLPRTLTALPKKLKAGDIAPQGFPHYTGAIEYYTGIRSGDYTLAFEKLGCAVMKVRGGKEEKTLAFAPYATQVSIRDELVLKLAFPRRNTFGPLYQPYPQACYGPESFLCDGEWRVEYKPIPQGLYR
;
A
#
# COMPACT_ATOMS: atom_id res chain seq x y z
N MET A 1 -6.64 29.21 -12.35
CA MET A 1 -7.63 29.78 -11.40
C MET A 1 -7.13 31.13 -10.87
N ASN A 2 -8.02 32.02 -10.45
CA ASN A 2 -7.60 33.24 -9.76
C ASN A 2 -7.23 32.92 -8.30
N LYS A 3 -6.61 33.90 -7.63
CA LYS A 3 -6.05 33.75 -6.29
C LYS A 3 -7.10 33.41 -5.23
N ASP A 4 -8.27 34.06 -5.26
CA ASP A 4 -9.34 33.84 -4.28
C ASP A 4 -9.93 32.43 -4.37
N MET A 5 -10.12 31.91 -5.59
CA MET A 5 -10.58 30.54 -5.80
C MET A 5 -9.59 29.51 -5.22
N ILE A 6 -8.29 29.75 -5.38
CA ILE A 6 -7.23 28.87 -4.84
C ILE A 6 -7.24 28.89 -3.32
N MET A 7 -7.36 30.08 -2.71
CA MET A 7 -7.44 30.18 -1.24
C MET A 7 -8.69 29.47 -0.72
N SER A 8 -9.82 29.59 -1.41
CA SER A 8 -11.04 28.84 -1.07
C SER A 8 -10.85 27.32 -1.19
N LEU A 9 -10.12 26.84 -2.20
CA LEU A 9 -9.82 25.41 -2.36
C LEU A 9 -8.89 24.91 -1.26
N ILE A 10 -7.88 25.68 -0.87
CA ILE A 10 -6.99 25.34 0.25
C ILE A 10 -7.75 25.36 1.57
N GLU A 11 -8.65 26.33 1.79
CA GLU A 11 -9.41 26.39 3.04
C GLU A 11 -10.32 25.16 3.19
N ASN A 12 -11.07 24.82 2.11
CA ASN A 12 -12.05 23.74 2.10
C ASN A 12 -11.95 22.88 0.81
N PRO A 13 -11.01 21.92 0.74
CA PRO A 13 -10.88 21.05 -0.41
C PRO A 13 -12.11 20.13 -0.59
N PRO A 14 -12.68 20.03 -1.81
CA PRO A 14 -13.78 19.10 -2.10
C PRO A 14 -13.30 17.64 -2.18
N SER A 15 -14.27 16.72 -2.29
CA SER A 15 -14.08 15.26 -2.29
C SER A 15 -13.06 14.74 -3.31
N GLU A 16 -12.91 15.39 -4.46
CA GLU A 16 -11.95 14.96 -5.50
C GLU A 16 -10.49 14.95 -4.99
N TYR A 17 -10.14 15.86 -4.05
CA TYR A 17 -8.78 15.97 -3.49
C TYR A 17 -8.57 15.13 -2.22
N ARG A 18 -9.62 14.50 -1.70
CA ARG A 18 -9.58 13.69 -0.47
C ARG A 18 -9.28 12.23 -0.83
N ALA A 19 -8.74 11.48 0.13
CA ALA A 19 -8.44 10.07 -0.09
C ALA A 19 -9.72 9.23 -0.31
N LYS A 20 -9.54 8.09 -0.97
CA LYS A 20 -10.57 7.06 -1.14
C LYS A 20 -9.96 5.75 -0.63
N PRO A 21 -10.34 5.27 0.56
CA PRO A 21 -9.78 4.03 1.07
C PRO A 21 -10.32 2.83 0.30
N PHE A 22 -9.55 1.75 0.26
CA PHE A 22 -10.10 0.45 -0.05
C PHE A 22 -11.06 0.03 1.05
N TRP A 23 -12.29 -0.23 0.65
CA TRP A 23 -13.33 -0.73 1.52
C TRP A 23 -13.56 -2.20 1.21
N SER A 24 -12.94 -3.06 2.02
CA SER A 24 -12.96 -4.50 1.85
C SER A 24 -14.31 -5.07 2.22
N TRP A 25 -15.03 -5.48 1.19
CA TRP A 25 -16.25 -6.25 1.29
C TRP A 25 -15.87 -7.72 1.49
N ASN A 26 -15.94 -8.13 2.75
CA ASN A 26 -15.73 -9.49 3.23
C ASN A 26 -16.97 -9.98 3.99
N GLY A 27 -17.08 -11.29 4.25
CA GLY A 27 -18.25 -11.85 4.94
C GLY A 27 -19.54 -11.76 4.11
N LYS A 28 -20.69 -11.84 4.78
CA LYS A 28 -22.02 -11.67 4.18
C LYS A 28 -22.41 -10.20 4.28
N LEU A 29 -22.62 -9.57 3.13
CA LEU A 29 -22.92 -8.14 3.07
C LEU A 29 -24.36 -7.88 3.51
N ASP A 30 -24.52 -6.90 4.39
CA ASP A 30 -25.79 -6.39 4.87
C ASP A 30 -25.92 -4.92 4.44
N ARG A 31 -27.03 -4.60 3.79
CA ARG A 31 -27.25 -3.27 3.22
C ARG A 31 -27.18 -2.17 4.28
N GLU A 32 -27.83 -2.34 5.42
CA GLU A 32 -27.89 -1.29 6.44
C GLU A 32 -26.53 -1.05 7.10
N GLU A 33 -25.75 -2.11 7.30
CA GLU A 33 -24.37 -1.99 7.76
C GLU A 33 -23.47 -1.28 6.74
N LEU A 34 -23.60 -1.61 5.45
CA LEU A 34 -22.87 -0.93 4.38
C LEU A 34 -23.19 0.59 4.37
N LEU A 35 -24.47 0.96 4.46
CA LEU A 35 -24.90 2.35 4.51
C LEU A 35 -24.35 3.08 5.73
N ARG A 36 -24.36 2.45 6.91
CA ARG A 36 -23.74 2.99 8.13
C ARG A 36 -22.24 3.24 7.94
N GLN A 37 -21.53 2.34 7.28
CA GLN A 37 -20.10 2.49 7.05
C GLN A 37 -19.78 3.61 6.04
N VAL A 38 -20.64 3.87 5.05
CA VAL A 38 -20.53 5.07 4.20
C VAL A 38 -20.61 6.35 5.05
N GLU A 39 -21.51 6.41 6.04
CA GLU A 39 -21.62 7.57 6.95
C GLU A 39 -20.36 7.73 7.82
N ILE A 40 -19.77 6.62 8.27
CA ILE A 40 -18.49 6.66 9.01
C ILE A 40 -17.36 7.17 8.13
N LEU A 41 -17.23 6.66 6.90
CA LEU A 41 -16.20 7.12 5.96
C LEU A 41 -16.33 8.63 5.71
N HIS A 42 -17.56 9.14 5.62
CA HIS A 42 -17.82 10.57 5.56
C HIS A 42 -17.39 11.33 6.84
N GLU A 43 -17.73 10.82 8.03
CA GLU A 43 -17.32 11.40 9.33
C GLU A 43 -15.79 11.47 9.45
N MET A 44 -15.10 10.44 8.95
CA MET A 44 -13.63 10.38 8.89
C MET A 44 -13.00 11.36 7.90
N GLY A 45 -13.80 12.04 7.06
CA GLY A 45 -13.33 13.06 6.13
C GLY A 45 -12.84 12.53 4.78
N PHE A 46 -13.11 11.27 4.44
CA PHE A 46 -12.80 10.71 3.12
C PHE A 46 -13.67 11.32 2.03
N GLY A 47 -13.11 11.41 0.81
CA GLY A 47 -13.82 11.92 -0.35
C GLY A 47 -14.64 10.88 -1.09
N GLY A 48 -14.45 9.60 -0.77
CA GLY A 48 -15.00 8.49 -1.52
C GLY A 48 -14.51 7.16 -0.96
N PHE A 49 -14.67 6.09 -1.72
CA PHE A 49 -14.19 4.75 -1.39
C PHE A 49 -14.15 3.84 -2.63
N PHE A 50 -13.29 2.83 -2.61
CA PHE A 50 -13.28 1.73 -3.58
C PHE A 50 -13.98 0.50 -2.98
N MET A 51 -15.03 0.00 -3.63
CA MET A 51 -15.76 -1.18 -3.19
C MET A 51 -15.01 -2.44 -3.62
N HIS A 52 -14.23 -3.02 -2.71
CA HIS A 52 -13.21 -4.03 -3.00
C HIS A 52 -13.63 -5.41 -2.49
N SER A 53 -13.74 -6.41 -3.37
CA SER A 53 -13.91 -7.80 -2.92
C SER A 53 -12.67 -8.27 -2.17
N ARG A 54 -12.82 -8.86 -0.99
CA ARG A 54 -11.69 -9.26 -0.15
C ARG A 54 -11.85 -10.66 0.45
N THR A 55 -10.75 -11.18 1.01
CA THR A 55 -10.65 -12.49 1.67
C THR A 55 -11.82 -12.71 2.63
N GLY A 56 -12.56 -13.80 2.42
CA GLY A 56 -13.68 -14.21 3.27
C GLY A 56 -15.05 -13.72 2.81
N LEU A 57 -15.18 -13.19 1.59
CA LEU A 57 -16.45 -12.78 1.01
C LEU A 57 -17.41 -13.98 0.83
N ARG A 58 -18.63 -13.86 1.35
CA ARG A 58 -19.74 -14.83 1.19
C ARG A 58 -20.80 -14.37 0.21
N THR A 59 -21.07 -13.07 0.11
CA THR A 59 -21.98 -12.56 -0.94
C THR A 59 -21.37 -12.85 -2.30
N GLU A 60 -22.14 -13.44 -3.21
CA GLU A 60 -21.65 -13.83 -4.54
C GLU A 60 -21.06 -12.64 -5.29
N TYR A 61 -19.76 -12.70 -5.61
CA TYR A 61 -19.08 -11.69 -6.41
C TYR A 61 -19.73 -11.55 -7.80
N LEU A 62 -20.11 -10.33 -8.17
CA LEU A 62 -20.87 -9.99 -9.38
C LEU A 62 -22.22 -10.76 -9.50
N GLY A 63 -22.79 -11.20 -8.37
CA GLY A 63 -24.17 -11.66 -8.26
C GLY A 63 -25.17 -10.51 -8.13
N GLU A 64 -26.47 -10.83 -8.10
CA GLU A 64 -27.54 -9.81 -7.98
C GLU A 64 -27.41 -9.00 -6.69
N GLU A 65 -27.25 -9.67 -5.55
CA GLU A 65 -27.07 -9.04 -4.23
C GLU A 65 -25.83 -8.12 -4.17
N TRP A 66 -24.75 -8.50 -4.86
CA TRP A 66 -23.55 -7.65 -4.98
C TRP A 66 -23.88 -6.32 -5.65
N PHE A 67 -24.59 -6.35 -6.78
CA PHE A 67 -24.95 -5.13 -7.50
C PHE A 67 -25.98 -4.28 -6.75
N GLU A 68 -26.92 -4.90 -6.03
CA GLU A 68 -27.83 -4.17 -5.13
C GLU A 68 -27.04 -3.38 -4.07
N CYS A 69 -26.04 -4.02 -3.46
CA CYS A 69 -25.14 -3.37 -2.51
C CYS A 69 -24.34 -2.23 -3.15
N VAL A 70 -23.72 -2.47 -4.32
CA VAL A 70 -22.95 -1.44 -5.05
C VAL A 70 -23.81 -0.21 -5.33
N ARG A 71 -25.03 -0.41 -5.85
CA ARG A 71 -25.96 0.69 -6.14
C ARG A 71 -26.37 1.42 -4.87
N ALA A 72 -26.69 0.70 -3.80
CA ALA A 72 -27.09 1.32 -2.54
C ALA A 72 -25.99 2.22 -1.97
N CYS A 73 -24.74 1.73 -1.96
CA CYS A 73 -23.58 2.48 -1.50
C CYS A 73 -23.28 3.70 -2.39
N ALA A 74 -23.36 3.54 -3.71
CA ALA A 74 -23.18 4.65 -4.64
C ALA A 74 -24.25 5.74 -4.46
N LEU A 75 -25.52 5.36 -4.29
CA LEU A 75 -26.59 6.34 -4.03
C LEU A 75 -26.42 7.04 -2.68
N LYS A 76 -25.97 6.32 -1.65
CA LYS A 76 -25.66 6.91 -0.34
C LYS A 76 -24.48 7.88 -0.40
N ALA A 77 -23.43 7.54 -1.14
CA ALA A 77 -22.30 8.43 -1.37
C ALA A 77 -22.73 9.76 -2.01
N LYS A 78 -23.72 9.70 -2.93
CA LYS A 78 -24.29 10.89 -3.59
C LYS A 78 -24.92 11.87 -2.60
N GLU A 79 -25.54 11.38 -1.52
CA GLU A 79 -26.16 12.21 -0.47
C GLU A 79 -25.10 13.07 0.25
N PHE A 80 -23.87 12.57 0.37
CA PHE A 80 -22.76 13.25 1.04
C PHE A 80 -21.80 13.98 0.09
N GLY A 81 -22.05 13.92 -1.22
CA GLY A 81 -21.10 14.43 -2.23
C GLY A 81 -19.78 13.65 -2.27
N MET A 82 -19.80 12.38 -1.87
CA MET A 82 -18.67 11.45 -1.97
C MET A 82 -18.62 10.78 -3.34
N GLU A 83 -17.46 10.23 -3.68
CA GLU A 83 -17.20 9.50 -4.92
C GLU A 83 -17.18 7.99 -4.67
N ALA A 84 -18.05 7.25 -5.35
CA ALA A 84 -17.99 5.79 -5.35
C ALA A 84 -17.07 5.32 -6.49
N TRP A 85 -16.25 4.31 -6.20
CA TRP A 85 -15.35 3.71 -7.18
C TRP A 85 -15.54 2.20 -7.20
N LEU A 86 -15.55 1.65 -8.41
CA LEU A 86 -15.62 0.21 -8.64
C LEU A 86 -14.22 -0.40 -8.54
N TYR A 87 -14.21 -1.69 -8.29
CA TYR A 87 -13.03 -2.52 -8.32
C TYR A 87 -13.28 -3.68 -9.28
N ASP A 88 -12.34 -3.93 -10.19
CA ASP A 88 -12.55 -4.77 -11.39
C ASP A 88 -12.27 -6.26 -11.17
N GLU A 89 -12.03 -6.70 -9.94
CA GLU A 89 -11.59 -8.08 -9.64
C GLU A 89 -12.15 -8.64 -8.31
N ASP A 90 -12.16 -9.98 -8.17
CA ASP A 90 -12.28 -10.69 -6.90
C ASP A 90 -10.89 -10.85 -6.26
N ARG A 91 -10.64 -10.17 -5.14
CA ARG A 91 -9.30 -9.97 -4.56
C ARG A 91 -8.43 -9.12 -5.48
N TRP A 92 -7.37 -9.69 -6.05
CA TRP A 92 -6.35 -9.09 -6.91
C TRP A 92 -5.52 -10.28 -7.46
N PRO A 93 -4.67 -10.11 -8.48
CA PRO A 93 -4.57 -8.98 -9.42
C PRO A 93 -5.68 -8.95 -10.48
N SER A 94 -5.94 -7.77 -11.04
CA SER A 94 -6.93 -7.55 -12.09
C SER A 94 -6.67 -8.35 -13.35
N GLY A 95 -7.66 -9.11 -13.79
CA GLY A 95 -7.66 -9.82 -15.07
C GLY A 95 -8.31 -11.21 -15.03
N THR A 96 -8.51 -11.78 -13.84
CA THR A 96 -9.01 -13.15 -13.67
C THR A 96 -10.53 -13.25 -13.60
N CYS A 97 -11.20 -12.22 -13.08
CA CYS A 97 -12.62 -12.20 -12.73
C CYS A 97 -13.02 -13.40 -11.83
N GLY A 98 -12.31 -13.61 -10.72
CA GLY A 98 -12.52 -14.75 -9.83
C GLY A 98 -12.24 -16.11 -10.50
N GLY A 99 -11.37 -16.12 -11.52
CA GLY A 99 -10.99 -17.30 -12.31
C GLY A 99 -11.93 -17.68 -13.46
N GLU A 100 -12.97 -16.89 -13.73
CA GLU A 100 -13.97 -17.22 -14.77
C GLU A 100 -13.35 -17.25 -16.17
N VAL A 101 -12.48 -16.29 -16.49
CA VAL A 101 -11.85 -16.18 -17.84
C VAL A 101 -10.90 -17.35 -18.09
N THR A 102 -10.23 -17.85 -17.06
CA THR A 102 -9.15 -18.85 -17.13
C THR A 102 -9.61 -20.30 -16.95
N ARG A 103 -10.94 -20.51 -16.83
CA ARG A 103 -11.57 -21.83 -17.03
C ARG A 103 -11.15 -22.45 -18.36
N GLU A 104 -11.15 -21.64 -19.42
CA GLU A 104 -10.66 -22.01 -20.73
C GLU A 104 -9.13 -21.93 -20.76
N ARG A 105 -8.46 -23.08 -20.92
CA ARG A 105 -6.99 -23.19 -20.86
C ARG A 105 -6.26 -22.21 -21.80
N LYS A 106 -6.81 -21.95 -22.99
CA LYS A 106 -6.25 -21.02 -23.98
C LYS A 106 -6.06 -19.58 -23.46
N ASN A 107 -6.82 -19.18 -22.44
CA ASN A 107 -6.80 -17.81 -21.88
C ASN A 107 -5.82 -17.64 -20.71
N ARG A 108 -5.25 -18.73 -20.19
CA ARG A 108 -4.35 -18.72 -19.04
C ARG A 108 -3.04 -18.02 -19.37
N LEU A 109 -2.38 -17.45 -18.37
CA LEU A 109 -1.02 -16.93 -18.47
C LEU A 109 -0.07 -18.01 -19.00
N ARG A 110 0.82 -17.63 -19.93
CA ARG A 110 1.67 -18.56 -20.68
C ARG A 110 3.13 -18.15 -20.63
N PHE A 111 3.98 -19.16 -20.74
CA PHE A 111 5.43 -19.03 -20.71
C PHE A 111 6.05 -19.83 -21.84
N VAL A 112 7.21 -19.38 -22.33
CA VAL A 112 8.19 -20.29 -22.90
C VAL A 112 8.97 -20.90 -21.75
N SER A 113 9.03 -22.23 -21.73
CA SER A 113 9.73 -23.04 -20.75
C SER A 113 10.82 -23.85 -21.41
N LEU A 114 11.99 -23.90 -20.77
CA LEU A 114 13.12 -24.70 -21.23
C LEU A 114 13.11 -26.08 -20.56
N TYR A 115 13.27 -27.12 -21.38
CA TYR A 115 13.43 -28.52 -20.99
C TYR A 115 14.65 -29.13 -21.67
N ASP A 116 15.17 -30.22 -21.10
CA ASP A 116 16.36 -30.90 -21.61
C ASP A 116 15.98 -32.02 -22.61
N THR A 117 14.73 -32.49 -22.59
CA THR A 117 14.20 -33.47 -23.55
C THR A 117 12.73 -33.23 -23.93
N ASP A 118 12.32 -33.77 -25.09
CA ASP A 118 10.91 -33.78 -25.53
C ASP A 118 10.03 -34.54 -24.53
N ALA A 119 10.55 -35.62 -23.95
CA ALA A 119 9.81 -36.47 -23.02
C ALA A 119 9.47 -35.73 -21.72
N GLU A 120 10.42 -34.97 -21.17
CA GLU A 120 10.18 -34.12 -19.99
C GLU A 120 9.16 -33.03 -20.28
N ALA A 121 9.30 -32.33 -21.43
CA ALA A 121 8.36 -31.28 -21.84
C ALA A 121 6.93 -31.83 -21.97
N LEU A 122 6.77 -32.97 -22.64
CA LEU A 122 5.45 -33.60 -22.89
C LEU A 122 4.87 -34.30 -21.65
N ALA A 123 5.68 -34.60 -20.63
CA ALA A 123 5.21 -35.18 -19.37
C ALA A 123 4.60 -34.13 -18.42
N CYS A 124 4.92 -32.85 -18.60
CA CYS A 124 4.37 -31.75 -17.79
C CYS A 124 2.91 -31.48 -18.18
N PRO A 125 1.93 -31.59 -17.25
CA PRO A 125 0.51 -31.38 -17.54
C PRO A 125 0.18 -29.97 -18.06
N GLU A 126 1.00 -29.00 -17.69
CA GLU A 126 0.86 -27.59 -18.04
C GLU A 126 1.41 -27.27 -19.43
N THR A 127 2.16 -28.17 -20.06
CA THR A 127 2.69 -27.97 -21.43
C THR A 127 1.56 -28.01 -22.45
N ALA A 128 1.39 -26.92 -23.20
CA ALA A 128 0.47 -26.82 -24.33
C ALA A 128 1.09 -27.40 -25.62
N GLY A 129 2.41 -27.28 -25.80
CA GLY A 129 3.11 -27.86 -26.95
C GLY A 129 4.58 -27.45 -27.05
N ILE A 130 5.36 -28.16 -27.86
CA ILE A 130 6.76 -27.80 -28.13
C ILE A 130 6.80 -26.71 -29.20
N LEU A 131 7.40 -25.57 -28.88
CA LEU A 131 7.57 -24.41 -29.77
C LEU A 131 8.78 -24.60 -30.69
N ALA A 132 9.91 -25.01 -30.14
CA ALA A 132 11.16 -25.14 -30.89
C ALA A 132 12.16 -26.08 -30.22
N ARG A 133 13.13 -26.55 -31.00
CA ARG A 133 14.26 -27.37 -30.55
C ARG A 133 15.55 -26.82 -31.11
N TYR A 134 16.59 -26.78 -30.29
CA TYR A 134 17.90 -26.28 -30.67
C TYR A 134 19.00 -27.23 -30.23
N ALA A 135 20.05 -27.30 -31.03
CA ALA A 135 21.38 -27.71 -30.59
C ALA A 135 22.12 -26.45 -30.11
N VAL A 136 22.60 -26.45 -28.87
CA VAL A 136 23.30 -25.32 -28.25
C VAL A 136 24.72 -25.69 -27.84
N LEU A 137 25.70 -24.87 -28.19
CA LEU A 137 27.10 -25.05 -27.81
C LEU A 137 27.49 -23.99 -26.81
N PHE A 138 28.15 -24.43 -25.74
CA PHE A 138 28.61 -23.55 -24.69
C PHE A 138 30.13 -23.56 -24.53
N GLU A 139 30.64 -22.39 -24.20
CA GLU A 139 32.04 -22.22 -23.79
C GLU A 139 32.10 -21.40 -22.51
N LYS A 140 33.16 -21.58 -21.73
CA LYS A 140 33.39 -20.76 -20.54
C LYS A 140 34.06 -19.45 -20.93
N ASP A 141 33.60 -18.34 -20.39
CA ASP A 141 34.33 -17.09 -20.47
C ASP A 141 35.51 -17.05 -19.49
N ASN A 142 36.22 -15.91 -19.46
CA ASN A 142 37.38 -15.70 -18.60
C ASN A 142 37.04 -15.75 -17.10
N LYS A 143 35.75 -15.61 -16.72
CA LYS A 143 35.25 -15.73 -15.35
C LYS A 143 34.71 -17.14 -15.06
N GLY A 144 34.75 -18.05 -16.02
CA GLY A 144 34.25 -19.41 -15.90
C GLY A 144 32.74 -19.55 -16.12
N GLU A 145 32.03 -18.48 -16.51
CA GLU A 145 30.59 -18.51 -16.74
C GLU A 145 30.27 -19.19 -18.09
N LYS A 146 29.23 -20.03 -18.10
CA LYS A 146 28.76 -20.73 -19.30
C LYS A 146 28.13 -19.71 -20.26
N ARG A 147 28.74 -19.50 -21.43
CA ARG A 147 28.28 -18.60 -22.50
C ARG A 147 27.83 -19.38 -23.73
N LEU A 148 26.77 -18.92 -24.37
CA LEU A 148 26.33 -19.49 -25.65
C LEU A 148 27.33 -19.08 -26.75
N SER A 149 28.02 -20.07 -27.32
CA SER A 149 29.01 -19.87 -28.38
C SER A 149 28.37 -19.99 -29.77
N ASP A 150 27.51 -21.01 -29.95
CA ASP A 150 26.76 -21.25 -31.19
C ASP A 150 25.43 -21.95 -30.89
N CYS A 151 24.46 -21.82 -31.80
CA CYS A 151 23.22 -22.58 -31.77
C CYS A 151 22.57 -22.71 -33.16
N TYR A 152 21.88 -23.81 -33.40
CA TYR A 152 21.06 -24.01 -34.60
C TYR A 152 19.81 -24.83 -34.30
N SER A 153 18.74 -24.58 -35.06
CA SER A 153 17.48 -25.33 -34.92
C SER A 153 17.64 -26.77 -35.40
N VAL A 154 16.98 -27.69 -34.70
CA VAL A 154 16.89 -29.12 -35.02
C VAL A 154 15.44 -29.59 -34.93
N THR A 155 15.12 -30.75 -35.48
CA THR A 155 13.79 -31.36 -35.34
C THR A 155 13.73 -32.47 -34.28
N ALA A 156 14.87 -33.07 -33.95
CA ALA A 156 15.00 -34.12 -32.94
C ALA A 156 16.42 -34.19 -32.36
N ALA A 157 16.56 -34.79 -31.17
CA ALA A 157 17.85 -34.94 -30.48
C ALA A 157 18.92 -35.69 -31.31
N SER A 158 18.51 -36.57 -32.24
CA SER A 158 19.43 -37.30 -33.12
C SER A 158 20.19 -36.42 -34.12
N GLU A 159 19.75 -35.17 -34.35
CA GLU A 159 20.40 -34.22 -35.26
C GLU A 159 21.49 -33.38 -34.56
N VAL A 160 21.63 -33.50 -33.24
CA VAL A 160 22.59 -32.74 -32.44
C VAL A 160 23.99 -33.27 -32.66
N LYS A 161 24.87 -32.42 -33.21
CA LYS A 161 26.29 -32.71 -33.41
C LYS A 161 27.01 -32.93 -32.08
N GLU A 162 28.08 -33.73 -32.10
CA GLU A 162 28.96 -33.92 -30.95
C GLU A 162 29.44 -32.57 -30.38
N GLY A 163 29.40 -32.43 -29.05
CA GLY A 163 29.75 -31.20 -28.34
C GLY A 163 28.60 -30.20 -28.14
N TYR A 164 27.46 -30.36 -28.83
CA TYR A 164 26.25 -29.57 -28.60
C TYR A 164 25.32 -30.27 -27.59
N GLU A 165 24.59 -29.48 -26.81
CA GLU A 165 23.52 -29.93 -25.92
C GLU A 165 22.16 -29.74 -26.62
N TYR A 166 21.22 -30.63 -26.36
CA TYR A 166 19.84 -30.53 -26.86
C TYR A 166 19.02 -29.64 -25.93
N ALA A 167 18.26 -28.69 -26.48
CA ALA A 167 17.40 -27.79 -25.73
C ALA A 167 16.00 -27.74 -26.37
N VAL A 168 14.98 -27.95 -25.54
CA VAL A 168 13.56 -27.94 -25.97
C VAL A 168 12.87 -26.75 -25.34
N PHE A 169 12.26 -25.92 -26.16
CA PHE A 169 11.45 -24.79 -25.73
C PHE A 169 9.98 -25.13 -25.96
N ALA A 170 9.21 -25.17 -24.89
CA ALA A 170 7.79 -25.51 -24.92
C ALA A 170 6.95 -24.35 -24.38
N GLU A 171 5.73 -24.25 -24.87
CA GLU A 171 4.71 -23.37 -24.33
C GLU A 171 4.10 -24.03 -23.10
N GLU A 172 4.21 -23.40 -21.93
CA GLU A 172 3.70 -23.89 -20.65
C GLU A 172 2.71 -22.89 -20.07
N GLU A 173 1.56 -23.38 -19.61
CA GLU A 173 0.52 -22.59 -18.94
C GLU A 173 0.82 -22.45 -17.45
N GLN A 174 0.32 -21.41 -16.80
CA GLN A 174 0.40 -21.32 -15.34
C GLN A 174 -0.37 -22.49 -14.67
N ALA A 175 0.18 -23.03 -13.60
CA ALA A 175 -0.49 -24.02 -12.76
C ALA A 175 -1.67 -23.39 -11.98
N CYS A 176 -2.72 -24.17 -11.73
CA CYS A 176 -3.89 -23.68 -10.98
C CYS A 176 -3.60 -23.47 -9.49
N GLU A 177 -4.23 -22.45 -8.88
CA GLU A 177 -4.05 -22.10 -7.47
C GLU A 177 -5.38 -21.72 -6.80
N GLU A 178 -5.52 -22.02 -5.50
CA GLU A 178 -6.71 -21.65 -4.70
C GLU A 178 -6.90 -20.13 -4.58
N PHE A 179 -5.80 -19.37 -4.65
CA PHE A 179 -5.83 -17.90 -4.69
C PHE A 179 -6.63 -17.37 -5.89
N TYR A 180 -6.62 -18.09 -7.02
CA TYR A 180 -7.46 -17.79 -8.19
C TYR A 180 -8.74 -18.63 -8.23
N ASN A 181 -9.26 -19.01 -7.05
CA ASN A 181 -10.42 -19.90 -6.90
C ASN A 181 -10.26 -21.25 -7.64
N GLY A 182 -9.04 -21.78 -7.69
CA GLY A 182 -8.71 -23.04 -8.38
C GLY A 182 -8.33 -22.88 -9.85
N PHE A 183 -8.11 -21.64 -10.32
CA PHE A 183 -7.71 -21.32 -11.69
C PHE A 183 -6.35 -20.61 -11.73
N THR A 184 -6.12 -19.75 -12.72
CA THR A 184 -4.84 -19.06 -12.97
C THR A 184 -5.06 -17.58 -13.25
N TYR A 185 -3.96 -16.83 -13.36
CA TYR A 185 -3.98 -15.52 -14.00
C TYR A 185 -4.16 -15.63 -15.53
N ILE A 186 -4.52 -14.53 -16.18
CA ILE A 186 -4.76 -14.46 -17.63
C ILE A 186 -3.49 -14.18 -18.45
N ASP A 187 -3.52 -14.51 -19.74
CA ASP A 187 -2.57 -13.94 -20.72
C ASP A 187 -2.92 -12.47 -21.02
N ALA A 188 -2.43 -11.55 -20.19
CA ALA A 188 -2.62 -10.11 -20.34
C ALA A 188 -1.91 -9.51 -21.57
N MET A 189 -1.08 -10.29 -22.29
CA MET A 189 -0.51 -9.86 -23.57
C MET A 189 -1.41 -10.20 -24.76
N ASN A 190 -2.54 -10.89 -24.54
CA ASN A 190 -3.50 -11.27 -25.58
C ASN A 190 -4.77 -10.40 -25.53
N ARG A 191 -5.00 -9.64 -26.61
CA ARG A 191 -6.16 -8.73 -26.72
C ARG A 191 -7.49 -9.44 -26.55
N GLU A 192 -7.67 -10.63 -27.14
CA GLU A 192 -8.94 -11.36 -27.08
C GLU A 192 -9.26 -11.81 -25.65
N VAL A 193 -8.23 -12.12 -24.85
CA VAL A 193 -8.39 -12.52 -23.45
C VAL A 193 -8.82 -11.31 -22.61
N THR A 194 -8.23 -10.13 -22.83
CA THR A 194 -8.66 -8.90 -22.18
C THR A 194 -10.12 -8.55 -22.52
N GLU A 195 -10.57 -8.73 -23.76
CA GLU A 195 -11.98 -8.52 -24.12
C GLU A 195 -12.92 -9.46 -23.35
N LEU A 196 -12.49 -10.70 -23.09
CA LEU A 196 -13.26 -11.62 -22.23
C LEU A 196 -13.31 -11.14 -20.78
N PHE A 197 -12.20 -10.60 -20.25
CA PHE A 197 -12.16 -9.99 -18.93
C PHE A 197 -13.10 -8.78 -18.82
N LEU A 198 -13.02 -7.82 -19.75
CA LEU A 198 -13.92 -6.66 -19.79
C LEU A 198 -15.39 -7.11 -19.86
N LYS A 199 -15.68 -8.13 -20.66
CA LYS A 199 -17.03 -8.71 -20.75
C LYS A 199 -17.47 -9.37 -19.44
N SER A 200 -16.59 -10.04 -18.71
CA SER A 200 -16.95 -10.75 -17.48
C SER A 200 -17.11 -9.82 -16.27
N THR A 201 -16.45 -8.65 -16.27
CA THR A 201 -16.45 -7.67 -15.17
C THR A 201 -17.10 -6.35 -15.56
N HIS A 202 -16.42 -5.56 -16.39
CA HIS A 202 -16.76 -4.17 -16.73
C HIS A 202 -18.16 -4.05 -17.36
N GLU A 203 -18.48 -4.92 -18.33
CA GLU A 203 -19.80 -4.95 -18.97
C GLU A 203 -20.93 -5.29 -17.99
N LYS A 204 -20.67 -6.13 -16.97
CA LYS A 204 -21.66 -6.37 -15.92
C LYS A 204 -21.89 -5.11 -15.09
N TYR A 205 -20.82 -4.41 -14.69
CA TYR A 205 -20.99 -3.14 -14.01
C TYR A 205 -21.75 -2.11 -14.85
N ALA A 206 -21.48 -2.02 -16.17
CA ALA A 206 -22.24 -1.15 -17.06
C ALA A 206 -23.72 -1.55 -17.13
N GLN A 207 -24.03 -2.83 -17.21
CA GLN A 207 -25.40 -3.34 -17.22
C GLN A 207 -26.18 -2.95 -15.96
N TYR A 208 -25.59 -3.11 -14.78
CA TYR A 208 -26.29 -2.91 -13.50
C TYR A 208 -26.16 -1.49 -12.93
N CYS A 209 -25.10 -0.76 -13.27
CA CYS A 209 -24.74 0.52 -12.65
C CYS A 209 -24.53 1.67 -13.65
N GLY A 210 -24.71 1.45 -14.96
CA GLY A 210 -24.37 2.41 -16.00
C GLY A 210 -25.08 3.77 -15.91
N ASP A 211 -26.29 3.82 -15.34
CA ASP A 211 -27.01 5.08 -15.08
C ASP A 211 -26.32 5.98 -14.02
N LEU A 212 -25.39 5.42 -13.24
CA LEU A 212 -24.64 6.13 -12.20
C LEU A 212 -23.23 6.55 -12.66
N PHE A 213 -22.78 6.07 -13.83
CA PHE A 213 -21.42 6.33 -14.35
C PHE A 213 -21.19 7.81 -14.67
N GLY A 214 -19.97 8.29 -14.38
CA GLY A 214 -19.56 9.69 -14.51
C GLY A 214 -20.21 10.64 -13.49
N SER A 215 -21.31 10.22 -12.85
CA SER A 215 -22.04 10.99 -11.84
C SER A 215 -21.46 10.72 -10.44
N VAL A 216 -21.96 9.73 -9.72
CA VAL A 216 -21.46 9.33 -8.41
C VAL A 216 -20.45 8.18 -8.50
N ILE A 217 -20.60 7.28 -9.47
CA ILE A 217 -19.56 6.30 -9.78
C ILE A 217 -18.56 6.98 -10.71
N LYS A 218 -17.37 7.27 -10.19
CA LYS A 218 -16.35 8.07 -10.89
C LYS A 218 -15.42 7.26 -11.77
N GLY A 219 -15.14 6.03 -11.38
CA GLY A 219 -14.13 5.24 -12.06
C GLY A 219 -13.99 3.83 -11.53
N ILE A 220 -12.98 3.16 -12.06
CA ILE A 220 -12.61 1.79 -11.77
C ILE A 220 -11.15 1.76 -11.35
N PHE A 221 -10.87 1.01 -10.28
CA PHE A 221 -9.51 0.69 -9.86
C PHE A 221 -9.07 -0.62 -10.51
N THR A 222 -7.89 -0.62 -11.12
CA THR A 222 -7.18 -1.81 -11.63
C THR A 222 -5.94 -2.07 -10.77
N ASP A 223 -5.81 -3.28 -10.25
CA ASP A 223 -4.90 -3.63 -9.17
C ASP A 223 -3.88 -4.69 -9.64
N GLU A 224 -2.60 -4.36 -9.54
CA GLU A 224 -1.47 -5.24 -9.87
C GLU A 224 -1.55 -6.04 -11.20
N PRO A 225 -2.08 -5.52 -12.33
CA PRO A 225 -1.99 -6.25 -13.58
C PRO A 225 -0.52 -6.43 -14.00
N HIS A 226 -0.21 -7.59 -14.59
CA HIS A 226 1.15 -7.93 -15.02
C HIS A 226 1.17 -8.81 -16.26
N ARG A 227 2.33 -8.93 -16.90
CA ARG A 227 2.52 -9.85 -18.05
C ARG A 227 3.12 -11.20 -17.65
N GLY A 228 3.40 -11.40 -16.38
CA GLY A 228 4.05 -12.61 -15.85
C GLY A 228 5.53 -12.40 -15.55
N ALA A 229 6.02 -13.23 -14.65
CA ALA A 229 7.36 -13.20 -14.10
C ALA A 229 8.43 -13.70 -15.10
N LEU A 230 9.51 -12.93 -15.31
CA LEU A 230 10.60 -13.27 -16.25
C LEU A 230 11.79 -13.90 -15.53
N PHE A 231 11.88 -15.23 -15.57
CA PHE A 231 12.92 -16.05 -14.92
C PHE A 231 13.07 -15.84 -13.40
N ASN A 232 12.04 -15.34 -12.69
CA ASN A 232 12.11 -15.14 -11.24
C ASN A 232 11.16 -16.04 -10.42
N GLY A 233 10.14 -16.64 -11.05
CA GLY A 233 9.17 -17.55 -10.43
C GLY A 233 8.21 -16.92 -9.42
N PHE A 234 8.13 -15.59 -9.30
CA PHE A 234 7.19 -14.93 -8.39
C PHE A 234 5.73 -15.20 -8.81
N GLY A 235 4.90 -15.64 -7.87
CA GLY A 235 3.47 -15.92 -8.13
C GLY A 235 3.22 -17.12 -9.05
N ILE A 236 4.21 -18.00 -9.24
CA ILE A 236 4.13 -19.16 -10.16
C ILE A 236 4.46 -20.45 -9.42
N ASN A 237 3.49 -21.36 -9.31
CA ASN A 237 3.69 -22.68 -8.68
C ASN A 237 4.13 -23.80 -9.64
N ASN A 238 4.33 -23.50 -10.94
CA ASN A 238 4.86 -24.47 -11.88
C ASN A 238 6.19 -25.07 -11.39
N ALA A 239 6.40 -26.37 -11.66
CA ALA A 239 7.63 -27.06 -11.31
C ALA A 239 8.85 -26.41 -12.00
N ASN A 240 8.67 -25.89 -13.22
CA ASN A 240 9.72 -25.31 -14.05
C ASN A 240 9.88 -23.78 -13.92
N ARG A 241 9.27 -23.14 -12.91
CA ARG A 241 9.15 -21.68 -12.78
C ARG A 241 10.44 -20.86 -12.96
N ALA A 242 11.60 -21.40 -12.61
CA ALA A 242 12.89 -20.71 -12.76
C ALA A 242 13.41 -20.69 -14.21
N ARG A 243 12.84 -21.50 -15.11
CA ARG A 243 13.19 -21.60 -16.54
C ARG A 243 12.10 -21.02 -17.45
N MET A 244 11.22 -20.18 -16.90
CA MET A 244 10.07 -19.60 -17.59
C MET A 244 10.30 -18.14 -18.00
N ALA A 245 9.94 -17.82 -19.25
CA ALA A 245 9.83 -16.45 -19.74
C ALA A 245 8.40 -16.20 -20.26
N PRO A 246 7.73 -15.09 -19.92
CA PRO A 246 6.35 -14.85 -20.34
C PRO A 246 6.19 -14.90 -21.86
N TYR A 247 5.06 -15.42 -22.33
CA TYR A 247 4.83 -15.69 -23.74
C TYR A 247 3.37 -15.43 -24.14
N THR A 248 3.18 -15.08 -25.41
CA THR A 248 1.87 -15.15 -26.07
C THR A 248 2.11 -15.50 -27.54
N ALA A 249 1.12 -16.11 -28.20
CA ALA A 249 1.25 -16.59 -29.58
C ALA A 249 1.58 -15.47 -30.59
N ALA A 250 1.20 -14.22 -30.29
CA ALA A 250 1.50 -13.05 -31.13
C ALA A 250 2.96 -12.56 -31.04
N LEU A 251 3.72 -13.03 -30.04
CA LEU A 251 5.04 -12.48 -29.72
C LEU A 251 6.06 -12.65 -30.86
N PRO A 252 6.25 -13.82 -31.49
CA PRO A 252 7.24 -13.98 -32.55
C PRO A 252 7.01 -13.03 -33.74
N GLU A 253 5.76 -12.84 -34.15
CA GLU A 253 5.42 -11.92 -35.24
C GLU A 253 5.62 -10.46 -34.84
N ALA A 254 5.26 -10.08 -33.60
CA ALA A 254 5.50 -8.74 -33.08
C ALA A 254 7.00 -8.41 -33.02
N TYR A 255 7.83 -9.38 -32.59
CA TYR A 255 9.28 -9.27 -32.56
C TYR A 255 9.86 -9.05 -33.96
N ARG A 256 9.48 -9.90 -34.93
CA ARG A 256 9.91 -9.79 -36.33
C ARG A 256 9.51 -8.46 -36.94
N LYS A 257 8.29 -8.00 -36.69
CA LYS A 257 7.79 -6.72 -37.22
C LYS A 257 8.57 -5.52 -36.67
N LYS A 258 8.96 -5.54 -35.39
CA LYS A 258 9.66 -4.42 -34.74
C LYS A 258 11.16 -4.40 -35.04
N TYR A 259 11.80 -5.57 -35.08
CA TYR A 259 13.27 -5.67 -35.17
C TYR A 259 13.80 -6.22 -36.50
N GLY A 260 12.94 -6.79 -37.36
CA GLY A 260 13.34 -7.32 -38.66
C GLY A 260 14.09 -8.66 -38.61
N GLU A 261 14.08 -9.34 -37.46
CA GLU A 261 14.79 -10.60 -37.20
C GLU A 261 13.84 -11.64 -36.58
N GLU A 262 14.13 -12.93 -36.76
CA GLU A 262 13.37 -14.01 -36.12
C GLU A 262 13.78 -14.18 -34.65
N LEU A 263 12.81 -14.53 -33.79
CA LEU A 263 13.08 -14.79 -32.38
C LEU A 263 13.89 -16.09 -32.21
N CYS A 264 15.04 -16.00 -31.54
CA CYS A 264 15.87 -17.16 -31.20
C CYS A 264 15.86 -17.40 -29.69
N PHE A 265 15.13 -18.42 -29.23
CA PHE A 265 14.96 -18.68 -27.80
C PHE A 265 16.26 -18.88 -27.02
N PRO A 266 17.29 -19.62 -27.50
CA PRO A 266 18.57 -19.71 -26.80
C PRO A 266 19.20 -18.36 -26.43
N LEU A 267 19.04 -17.34 -27.28
CA LEU A 267 19.59 -16.00 -27.01
C LEU A 267 18.84 -15.26 -25.90
N LEU A 268 17.62 -15.65 -25.54
CA LEU A 268 16.90 -15.12 -24.39
C LEU A 268 17.41 -15.72 -23.07
N TYR A 269 17.72 -17.01 -23.09
CA TYR A 269 18.06 -17.79 -21.89
C TYR A 269 19.53 -17.63 -21.49
N TRP A 270 20.42 -17.45 -22.46
CA TRP A 270 21.87 -17.41 -22.21
C TRP A 270 22.54 -16.22 -22.88
N ARG A 271 23.53 -15.65 -22.19
CA ARG A 271 24.40 -14.61 -22.77
C ARG A 271 25.31 -15.22 -23.82
N LYS A 272 25.40 -14.53 -24.95
CA LYS A 272 26.30 -14.90 -26.05
C LYS A 272 27.75 -14.61 -25.68
N LYS A 273 28.67 -15.45 -26.17
CA LYS A 273 30.11 -15.31 -25.95
C LYS A 273 30.60 -13.95 -26.50
N GLY A 274 31.32 -13.21 -25.65
CA GLY A 274 31.87 -11.89 -26.00
C GLY A 274 30.89 -10.72 -25.89
N GLU A 275 29.66 -10.96 -25.43
CA GLU A 275 28.63 -9.93 -25.27
C GLU A 275 28.19 -9.81 -23.80
N ASP A 276 28.39 -8.62 -23.22
CA ASP A 276 27.93 -8.28 -21.85
C ASP A 276 26.51 -7.67 -21.83
N PHE A 277 25.93 -7.46 -23.02
CA PHE A 277 24.60 -6.92 -23.24
C PHE A 277 23.83 -7.84 -24.17
N ASN A 278 22.72 -8.39 -23.66
CA ASN A 278 21.85 -9.28 -24.40
C ASN A 278 20.84 -8.47 -25.23
N THR A 279 21.18 -8.24 -26.51
CA THR A 279 20.30 -7.51 -27.43
C THR A 279 18.96 -8.23 -27.63
N ALA A 280 18.96 -9.56 -27.69
CA ALA A 280 17.75 -10.35 -27.86
C ALA A 280 16.82 -10.22 -26.65
N ALA A 281 17.35 -10.30 -25.42
CA ALA A 281 16.55 -10.09 -24.22
C ALA A 281 16.01 -8.66 -24.12
N SER A 282 16.83 -7.64 -24.45
CA SER A 282 16.37 -6.25 -24.47
C SER A 282 15.22 -6.01 -25.46
N ALA A 283 15.32 -6.59 -26.65
CA ALA A 283 14.27 -6.56 -27.67
C ALA A 283 13.02 -7.35 -27.23
N TYR A 284 13.20 -8.48 -26.56
CA TYR A 284 12.10 -9.32 -26.05
C TYR A 284 11.28 -8.58 -24.99
N VAL A 285 11.93 -7.98 -23.99
CA VAL A 285 11.26 -7.17 -22.96
C VAL A 285 10.50 -6.01 -23.58
N ASP A 286 11.13 -5.30 -24.54
CA ASP A 286 10.49 -4.19 -25.24
C ASP A 286 9.24 -4.60 -26.05
N VAL A 287 9.23 -5.80 -26.65
CA VAL A 287 8.04 -6.34 -27.36
C VAL A 287 6.96 -6.78 -26.38
N MET A 288 7.33 -7.43 -25.28
CA MET A 288 6.36 -7.84 -24.26
C MET A 288 5.68 -6.63 -23.60
N ASP A 289 6.43 -5.56 -23.33
CA ASP A 289 5.91 -4.31 -22.76
C ASP A 289 4.95 -3.61 -23.73
N ASP A 290 5.27 -3.59 -25.03
CA ASP A 290 4.34 -3.12 -26.07
C ASP A 290 3.05 -3.97 -26.08
N LEU A 291 3.16 -5.30 -26.09
CA LEU A 291 1.99 -6.19 -26.12
C LEU A 291 1.13 -6.01 -24.87
N PHE A 292 1.73 -5.97 -23.69
CA PHE A 292 1.01 -5.77 -22.44
C PHE A 292 0.28 -4.43 -22.40
N THR A 293 0.96 -3.33 -22.73
CA THR A 293 0.34 -2.01 -22.70
C THR A 293 -0.74 -1.83 -23.79
N GLN A 294 -0.54 -2.38 -24.99
CA GLN A 294 -1.53 -2.28 -26.07
C GLN A 294 -2.73 -3.23 -25.91
N ASN A 295 -2.53 -4.39 -25.28
CA ASN A 295 -3.55 -5.45 -25.23
C ASN A 295 -4.25 -5.55 -23.87
N PHE A 296 -3.72 -4.96 -22.80
CA PHE A 296 -4.39 -4.85 -21.50
C PHE A 296 -4.66 -3.39 -21.10
N ALA A 297 -3.60 -2.60 -20.88
CA ALA A 297 -3.73 -1.26 -20.30
C ALA A 297 -4.62 -0.32 -21.15
N LYS A 298 -4.32 -0.23 -22.44
CA LYS A 298 -5.07 0.59 -23.39
C LYS A 298 -6.55 0.17 -23.51
N PRO A 299 -6.92 -1.11 -23.71
CA PRO A 299 -8.32 -1.52 -23.72
C PRO A 299 -9.10 -1.14 -22.46
N CYS A 300 -8.56 -1.38 -21.26
CA CYS A 300 -9.22 -1.00 -20.01
C CYS A 300 -9.49 0.51 -19.96
N ARG A 301 -8.50 1.31 -20.39
CA ARG A 301 -8.63 2.77 -20.46
C ARG A 301 -9.65 3.24 -21.48
N ASP A 302 -9.62 2.66 -22.68
CA ASP A 302 -10.52 3.04 -23.75
C ASP A 302 -11.97 2.70 -23.37
N TRP A 303 -12.20 1.54 -22.76
CA TRP A 303 -13.51 1.15 -22.24
C TRP A 303 -14.01 2.14 -21.17
N CYS A 304 -13.16 2.52 -20.20
CA CYS A 304 -13.53 3.50 -19.18
C CYS A 304 -13.89 4.85 -19.81
N ALA A 305 -13.08 5.33 -20.75
CA ALA A 305 -13.33 6.60 -21.44
C ALA A 305 -14.64 6.60 -22.23
N GLU A 306 -14.97 5.50 -22.92
CA GLU A 306 -16.24 5.32 -23.65
C GLU A 306 -17.47 5.37 -22.72
N HIS A 307 -17.29 5.01 -21.44
CA HIS A 307 -18.34 4.99 -20.42
C HIS A 307 -18.32 6.22 -19.49
N GLY A 308 -17.46 7.21 -19.76
CA GLY A 308 -17.34 8.41 -18.93
C GLY A 308 -16.76 8.16 -17.53
N LEU A 309 -15.95 7.11 -17.41
CA LEU A 309 -15.29 6.70 -16.18
C LEU A 309 -13.78 7.00 -16.23
N ILE A 310 -13.19 7.15 -15.05
CA ILE A 310 -11.75 7.32 -14.84
C ILE A 310 -11.13 5.94 -14.58
N LEU A 311 -10.05 5.61 -15.29
CA LEU A 311 -9.21 4.46 -14.93
C LEU A 311 -8.09 4.89 -13.98
N THR A 312 -8.02 4.27 -12.80
CA THR A 312 -6.97 4.49 -11.80
C THR A 312 -6.44 3.15 -11.30
N GLY A 313 -5.33 3.15 -10.57
CA GLY A 313 -4.75 1.94 -9.99
C GLY A 313 -3.24 2.00 -9.93
N HIS A 314 -2.60 0.84 -9.90
CA HIS A 314 -1.15 0.68 -10.04
C HIS A 314 -0.85 -0.64 -10.77
N ILE A 315 0.43 -0.98 -10.92
CA ILE A 315 0.86 -2.22 -11.57
C ILE A 315 1.68 -3.04 -10.60
N LEU A 316 1.90 -4.32 -10.91
CA LEU A 316 2.62 -5.19 -10.00
C LEU A 316 4.11 -4.82 -9.95
N HIS A 317 4.57 -4.43 -8.77
CA HIS A 317 5.97 -4.23 -8.38
C HIS A 317 6.75 -3.14 -9.14
N GLU A 318 6.69 -1.91 -8.64
CA GLU A 318 7.45 -0.76 -9.16
C GLU A 318 8.76 -0.46 -8.40
N ASP A 319 9.24 -1.41 -7.60
CA ASP A 319 10.27 -1.23 -6.57
C ASP A 319 11.64 -0.74 -7.05
N ASN A 320 12.17 -1.23 -8.16
CA ASN A 320 13.48 -0.85 -8.72
C ASN A 320 13.60 -1.30 -10.19
N LEU A 321 14.73 -1.04 -10.87
CA LEU A 321 14.85 -1.30 -12.30
C LEU A 321 14.75 -2.79 -12.62
N SER A 322 15.37 -3.65 -11.82
CA SER A 322 15.38 -5.10 -12.07
C SER A 322 14.01 -5.72 -11.83
N ILE A 323 13.34 -5.36 -10.74
CA ILE A 323 12.01 -5.88 -10.41
C ILE A 323 10.98 -5.44 -11.46
N GLN A 324 10.98 -4.15 -11.84
CA GLN A 324 10.14 -3.63 -12.93
C GLN A 324 10.38 -4.37 -14.24
N THR A 325 11.66 -4.60 -14.59
CA THR A 325 12.04 -5.37 -15.80
C THR A 325 11.47 -6.79 -15.79
N SER A 326 11.46 -7.45 -14.63
CA SER A 326 10.94 -8.81 -14.52
C SER A 326 9.43 -8.87 -14.76
N MET A 327 8.67 -8.05 -14.04
CA MET A 327 7.21 -8.17 -13.95
C MET A 327 6.46 -7.47 -15.08
N THR A 328 6.99 -6.34 -15.56
CA THR A 328 6.28 -5.47 -16.51
C THR A 328 7.15 -5.03 -17.69
N GLY A 329 8.33 -4.45 -17.45
CA GLY A 329 9.13 -3.76 -18.45
C GLY A 329 9.45 -2.36 -17.93
N SER A 330 8.86 -1.32 -18.53
CA SER A 330 8.89 0.06 -18.03
C SER A 330 7.54 0.46 -17.45
N CYS A 331 7.48 0.69 -16.13
CA CYS A 331 6.27 1.17 -15.46
C CYS A 331 5.73 2.48 -16.08
N MET A 332 6.64 3.34 -16.54
CA MET A 332 6.29 4.62 -17.15
C MET A 332 5.45 4.48 -18.43
N ARG A 333 5.67 3.41 -19.22
CA ARG A 333 4.85 3.12 -20.41
C ARG A 333 3.42 2.74 -20.04
N TYR A 334 3.23 2.03 -18.93
CA TYR A 334 1.89 1.67 -18.46
C TYR A 334 1.14 2.91 -17.95
N TYR A 335 1.79 3.79 -17.18
CA TYR A 335 1.17 5.02 -16.66
C TYR A 335 0.59 5.92 -17.77
N GLU A 336 1.10 5.85 -19.00
CA GLU A 336 0.51 6.51 -20.18
C GLU A 336 -0.99 6.21 -20.33
N TYR A 337 -1.42 4.99 -20.00
CA TYR A 337 -2.78 4.50 -20.19
C TYR A 337 -3.64 4.56 -18.92
N MET A 338 -3.20 5.16 -17.83
CA MET A 338 -4.07 5.43 -16.67
C MET A 338 -4.52 6.89 -16.66
N ASP A 339 -5.78 7.19 -16.35
CA ASP A 339 -6.21 8.58 -16.19
C ASP A 339 -5.57 9.19 -14.94
N TYR A 340 -5.63 8.46 -13.82
CA TYR A 340 -4.92 8.74 -12.57
C TYR A 340 -3.90 7.61 -12.33
N PRO A 341 -2.66 7.73 -12.82
CA PRO A 341 -1.64 6.72 -12.62
C PRO A 341 -1.27 6.63 -11.14
N GLY A 342 -0.96 5.43 -10.67
CA GLY A 342 -0.58 5.26 -9.27
C GLY A 342 0.54 4.26 -9.08
N ILE A 343 0.94 4.12 -7.82
CA ILE A 343 1.99 3.22 -7.34
C ILE A 343 1.47 2.43 -6.14
N ASP A 344 2.18 1.36 -5.79
CA ASP A 344 1.96 0.61 -4.57
C ASP A 344 3.11 0.77 -3.56
N VAL A 345 2.82 1.40 -2.41
CA VAL A 345 3.78 1.58 -1.30
C VAL A 345 3.13 1.31 0.05
N LEU A 346 3.00 0.03 0.39
CA LEU A 346 2.21 -0.46 1.54
C LEU A 346 2.84 -0.23 2.92
N GLY A 347 4.16 -0.37 3.05
CA GLY A 347 4.84 -0.42 4.35
C GLY A 347 5.19 0.94 4.94
N GLU A 348 5.20 1.06 6.27
CA GLU A 348 5.59 2.31 6.96
C GLU A 348 7.01 2.77 6.61
N ASN A 349 7.93 1.80 6.48
CA ASN A 349 9.35 2.00 6.26
C ASN A 349 9.80 1.62 4.84
N THR A 350 8.85 1.57 3.90
CA THR A 350 9.10 1.26 2.50
C THR A 350 9.28 2.57 1.71
N ASP A 351 10.47 3.14 1.78
CA ASP A 351 10.77 4.47 1.22
C ASP A 351 11.25 4.40 -0.25
N ILE A 352 10.35 3.98 -1.16
CA ILE A 352 10.60 3.82 -2.61
C ILE A 352 10.35 5.16 -3.32
N TYR A 353 11.11 6.19 -2.96
CA TYR A 353 10.90 7.57 -3.44
C TYR A 353 10.87 7.70 -4.97
N TRP A 354 11.69 6.91 -5.65
CA TRP A 354 11.86 6.95 -7.09
C TRP A 354 10.64 6.39 -7.84
N ALA A 355 9.82 5.50 -7.26
CA ALA A 355 8.57 5.04 -7.88
C ALA A 355 7.55 6.18 -7.95
N ALA A 356 7.35 6.91 -6.85
CA ALA A 356 6.53 8.12 -6.82
C ALA A 356 7.01 9.16 -7.83
N LYS A 357 8.33 9.29 -7.98
CA LYS A 357 8.93 10.21 -8.94
C LYS A 357 8.72 9.79 -10.39
N GLN A 358 8.88 8.51 -10.73
CA GLN A 358 8.58 7.99 -12.07
C GLN A 358 7.11 8.26 -12.44
N CYS A 359 6.19 7.92 -11.55
CA CYS A 359 4.76 8.08 -11.76
C CYS A 359 4.38 9.56 -11.93
N SER A 360 4.85 10.44 -11.04
CA SER A 360 4.58 11.87 -11.14
C SER A 360 5.23 12.54 -12.36
N SER A 361 6.38 12.06 -12.82
CA SER A 361 7.00 12.53 -14.08
C SER A 361 6.11 12.25 -15.29
N VAL A 362 5.57 11.03 -15.43
CA VAL A 362 4.64 10.70 -16.52
C VAL A 362 3.37 11.53 -16.42
N ALA A 363 2.79 11.65 -15.22
CA ALA A 363 1.59 12.44 -15.00
C ALA A 363 1.79 13.90 -15.44
N ARG A 364 2.90 14.53 -15.06
CA ARG A 364 3.23 15.90 -15.47
C ARG A 364 3.46 16.02 -16.97
N GLN A 365 4.27 15.13 -17.55
CA GLN A 365 4.61 15.15 -18.98
C GLN A 365 3.35 15.02 -19.85
N LEU A 366 2.41 14.16 -19.46
CA LEU A 366 1.21 13.88 -20.23
C LEU A 366 -0.01 14.70 -19.79
N GLY A 367 0.11 15.46 -18.69
CA GLY A 367 -0.94 16.36 -18.19
C GLY A 367 -2.09 15.64 -17.48
N LYS A 368 -1.77 14.58 -16.73
CA LYS A 368 -2.68 13.85 -15.86
C LYS A 368 -2.81 14.60 -14.54
N LYS A 369 -4.04 14.77 -14.06
CA LYS A 369 -4.35 15.66 -12.92
C LYS A 369 -3.90 15.10 -11.58
N PHE A 370 -4.19 13.82 -11.35
CA PHE A 370 -3.90 13.16 -10.08
C PHE A 370 -2.90 12.03 -10.27
N VAL A 371 -2.15 11.76 -9.21
CA VAL A 371 -1.21 10.64 -9.06
C VAL A 371 -1.61 9.92 -7.78
N LEU A 372 -1.97 8.65 -7.90
CA LEU A 372 -2.43 7.81 -6.81
C LEU A 372 -1.27 7.10 -6.11
N SER A 373 -1.41 6.82 -4.82
CA SER A 373 -0.65 5.75 -4.17
C SER A 373 -1.59 4.89 -3.34
N GLU A 374 -1.51 3.58 -3.53
CA GLU A 374 -1.91 2.63 -2.50
C GLU A 374 -0.87 2.67 -1.37
N LEU A 375 -1.34 2.69 -0.14
CA LEU A 375 -0.48 2.86 1.03
C LEU A 375 -1.13 2.35 2.31
N TYR A 376 -0.28 2.06 3.31
CA TYR A 376 -0.60 1.47 4.61
C TYR A 376 -0.88 -0.05 4.62
N GLY A 377 -0.91 -0.72 3.46
CA GLY A 377 -1.37 -2.10 3.35
C GLY A 377 -0.54 -3.18 4.07
N ALA A 378 0.61 -2.80 4.62
CA ALA A 378 1.50 -3.66 5.40
C ALA A 378 1.72 -3.15 6.84
N THR A 379 0.82 -2.29 7.33
CA THR A 379 0.88 -1.70 8.67
C THR A 379 0.10 -2.49 9.72
N GLY A 380 0.33 -2.20 11.00
CA GLY A 380 -0.29 -2.94 12.12
C GLY A 380 -1.24 -2.08 12.95
N TRP A 381 -1.91 -2.73 13.91
CA TRP A 381 -2.75 -2.05 14.90
C TRP A 381 -1.99 -1.08 15.82
N ASP A 382 -0.66 -0.96 15.68
CA ASP A 382 0.25 -0.09 16.43
C ASP A 382 0.41 1.31 15.80
N MET A 383 -0.12 1.52 14.60
CA MET A 383 -0.04 2.80 13.91
C MET A 383 -0.69 3.93 14.71
N THR A 384 -0.07 5.11 14.64
CA THR A 384 -0.59 6.38 15.17
C THR A 384 -0.93 7.31 14.00
N LEU A 385 -1.70 8.37 14.25
CA LEU A 385 -1.95 9.37 13.20
C LEU A 385 -0.64 9.99 12.67
N ASP A 386 0.35 10.22 13.54
CA ASP A 386 1.68 10.70 13.14
C ASP A 386 2.38 9.76 12.16
N ARG A 387 2.38 8.46 12.46
CA ARG A 387 3.01 7.45 11.60
C ARG A 387 2.32 7.36 10.24
N TYR A 388 0.98 7.36 10.22
CA TYR A 388 0.22 7.45 8.96
C TYR A 388 0.56 8.71 8.17
N LYS A 389 0.70 9.86 8.85
CA LYS A 389 1.08 11.12 8.22
C LYS A 389 2.47 11.03 7.58
N LYS A 390 3.48 10.60 8.33
CA LYS A 390 4.88 10.48 7.86
C LYS A 390 5.02 9.57 6.64
N SER A 391 4.27 8.47 6.58
CA SER A 391 4.26 7.59 5.41
C SER A 391 3.66 8.28 4.16
N GLY A 392 2.68 9.18 4.32
CA GLY A 392 2.10 9.93 3.20
C GLY A 392 2.85 11.22 2.82
N ASP A 393 3.57 11.84 3.77
CA ASP A 393 4.21 13.15 3.56
C ASP A 393 5.26 13.13 2.46
N TRP A 394 6.16 12.15 2.49
CA TRP A 394 7.21 12.04 1.46
C TRP A 394 6.62 11.71 0.10
N GLN A 395 5.56 10.88 0.07
CA GLN A 395 4.87 10.54 -1.17
C GLN A 395 4.27 11.81 -1.80
N ALA A 396 3.61 12.65 -0.98
CA ALA A 396 3.08 13.93 -1.42
C ALA A 396 4.17 14.92 -1.86
N LEU A 397 5.35 14.88 -1.24
CA LEU A 397 6.51 15.68 -1.66
C LEU A 397 6.97 15.30 -3.08
N PHE A 398 6.98 14.01 -3.41
CA PHE A 398 7.41 13.50 -4.70
C PHE A 398 6.29 13.41 -5.77
N GLY A 399 5.10 13.92 -5.46
CA GLY A 399 4.06 14.22 -6.44
C GLY A 399 2.75 13.44 -6.29
N ILE A 400 2.62 12.58 -5.27
CA ILE A 400 1.35 11.92 -4.98
C ILE A 400 0.31 12.95 -4.55
N SER A 401 -0.86 12.91 -5.19
CA SER A 401 -1.96 13.85 -5.00
C SER A 401 -3.30 13.17 -4.72
N LEU A 402 -3.34 11.85 -4.79
CA LEU A 402 -4.49 11.05 -4.41
C LEU A 402 -4.00 9.86 -3.58
N ARG A 403 -4.62 9.62 -2.43
CA ARG A 403 -4.27 8.48 -1.58
C ARG A 403 -5.35 7.43 -1.63
N CYS A 404 -4.92 6.16 -1.66
CA CYS A 404 -5.73 4.98 -1.41
C CYS A 404 -5.27 4.32 -0.11
N PRO A 405 -5.81 4.73 1.06
CA PRO A 405 -5.52 4.06 2.32
C PRO A 405 -6.04 2.63 2.33
N HIS A 406 -5.13 1.71 2.54
CA HIS A 406 -5.37 0.28 2.69
C HIS A 406 -5.26 -0.06 4.19
N LEU A 407 -6.26 -0.59 4.89
CA LEU A 407 -7.54 -1.14 4.42
C LEU A 407 -8.68 -0.80 5.40
N SER A 408 -9.90 -0.64 4.90
CA SER A 408 -11.11 -0.48 5.72
C SER A 408 -11.96 -1.74 5.63
N TRP A 409 -12.02 -2.56 6.68
CA TRP A 409 -12.78 -3.81 6.65
C TRP A 409 -14.28 -3.58 6.85
N TYR A 410 -15.10 -4.29 6.07
CA TYR A 410 -16.54 -4.38 6.33
C TYR A 410 -16.83 -5.09 7.65
N THR A 411 -16.10 -6.17 7.98
CA THR A 411 -16.19 -6.81 9.29
C THR A 411 -14.87 -7.45 9.71
N MET A 412 -14.61 -7.49 11.02
CA MET A 412 -13.50 -8.24 11.62
C MET A 412 -13.71 -9.76 11.66
N LYS A 413 -14.77 -10.30 11.05
CA LYS A 413 -15.12 -11.71 11.16
C LYS A 413 -14.10 -12.64 10.48
N GLY A 414 -13.63 -13.65 11.20
CA GLY A 414 -12.73 -14.69 10.68
C GLY A 414 -11.43 -14.13 10.11
N GLU A 415 -11.00 -14.62 8.94
CA GLU A 415 -9.70 -14.26 8.36
C GLU A 415 -9.51 -12.78 8.07
N ALA A 416 -10.58 -12.02 7.90
CA ALA A 416 -10.51 -10.58 7.66
C ALA A 416 -9.82 -9.83 8.80
N LYS A 417 -9.90 -10.33 10.04
CA LYS A 417 -9.25 -9.76 11.22
C LYS A 417 -7.72 -9.70 11.13
N ARG A 418 -7.16 -10.48 10.20
CA ARG A 418 -5.73 -10.71 10.01
C ARG A 418 -5.30 -10.43 8.58
N ASP A 419 -6.15 -9.82 7.76
CA ASP A 419 -5.77 -9.47 6.40
C ASP A 419 -4.62 -8.45 6.42
N TYR A 420 -3.95 -8.31 5.29
CA TYR A 420 -3.07 -7.17 5.03
C TYR A 420 -3.93 -5.91 4.99
N PRO A 421 -3.68 -4.86 5.79
CA PRO A 421 -3.16 -4.69 7.14
C PRO A 421 -4.34 -4.64 8.13
N ALA A 422 -4.07 -4.24 9.37
CA ALA A 422 -5.12 -3.84 10.34
C ALA A 422 -6.09 -2.75 9.80
N SER A 423 -7.38 -2.88 10.12
CA SER A 423 -8.41 -1.92 9.68
C SER A 423 -8.16 -0.49 10.15
N ILE A 424 -8.42 0.48 9.27
CA ILE A 424 -8.43 1.92 9.59
C ILE A 424 -9.85 2.49 9.84
N LEU A 425 -10.90 1.68 9.74
CA LEU A 425 -12.29 2.13 9.86
C LEU A 425 -12.73 2.24 11.34
N HIS A 426 -14.02 2.07 11.63
CA HIS A 426 -14.64 2.28 12.95
C HIS A 426 -14.12 1.35 14.04
N GLN A 427 -13.36 0.31 13.68
CA GLN A 427 -12.72 -0.59 14.63
C GLN A 427 -11.52 0.08 15.34
N LEU A 428 -10.92 1.14 14.77
CA LEU A 428 -9.96 1.97 15.48
C LEU A 428 -10.62 2.78 16.59
N SER A 429 -9.92 2.99 17.71
CA SER A 429 -10.44 3.83 18.81
C SER A 429 -10.43 5.34 18.49
N PHE A 430 -9.73 5.73 17.41
CA PHE A 430 -9.47 7.12 17.02
C PHE A 430 -9.88 7.45 15.57
N TYR A 431 -10.79 6.66 14.97
CA TYR A 431 -11.22 6.88 13.58
C TYR A 431 -11.82 8.28 13.36
N LYS A 432 -12.46 8.87 14.37
CA LYS A 432 -13.06 10.21 14.28
C LYS A 432 -12.03 11.31 14.10
N GLU A 433 -10.82 11.11 14.63
CA GLU A 433 -9.72 12.05 14.50
C GLU A 433 -9.02 11.96 13.12
N TRP A 434 -9.32 10.92 12.33
CA TRP A 434 -8.78 10.73 10.98
C TRP A 434 -9.05 11.93 10.05
N LYS A 435 -10.16 12.65 10.25
CA LYS A 435 -10.49 13.86 9.49
C LYS A 435 -9.34 14.89 9.49
N SER A 436 -8.60 14.99 10.59
CA SER A 436 -7.45 15.91 10.67
C SER A 436 -6.32 15.56 9.68
N LEU A 437 -6.16 14.26 9.40
CA LEU A 437 -5.22 13.75 8.41
C LEU A 437 -5.72 14.02 6.99
N GLU A 438 -7.01 13.78 6.73
CA GLU A 438 -7.62 14.01 5.40
C GLU A 438 -7.66 15.49 5.03
N ASP A 439 -8.00 16.38 5.97
CA ASP A 439 -8.00 17.82 5.70
C ASP A 439 -6.59 18.31 5.34
N TYR A 440 -5.55 17.78 5.99
CA TYR A 440 -4.16 18.08 5.68
C TYR A 440 -3.77 17.60 4.26
N PHE A 441 -3.98 16.32 3.97
CA PHE A 441 -3.58 15.77 2.68
C PHE A 441 -4.40 16.31 1.52
N ALA A 442 -5.67 16.66 1.72
CA ALA A 442 -6.49 17.27 0.68
C ALA A 442 -5.97 18.65 0.25
N ARG A 443 -5.34 19.40 1.16
CA ARG A 443 -4.67 20.67 0.81
C ARG A 443 -3.36 20.45 0.05
N LEU A 444 -2.59 19.43 0.43
CA LEU A 444 -1.42 19.00 -0.35
C LEU A 444 -1.81 18.47 -1.74
N ALA A 445 -2.95 17.80 -1.85
CA ALA A 445 -3.51 17.35 -3.12
C ALA A 445 -3.88 18.53 -4.03
N VAL A 446 -4.53 19.58 -3.49
CA VAL A 446 -4.76 20.84 -4.23
C VAL A 446 -3.44 21.42 -4.73
N LEU A 447 -2.42 21.49 -3.87
CA LEU A 447 -1.10 22.02 -4.25
C LEU A 447 -0.46 21.21 -5.39
N ASN A 448 -0.48 19.88 -5.29
CA ASN A 448 0.14 18.99 -6.28
C ASN A 448 -0.61 18.91 -7.62
N SER A 449 -1.94 19.00 -7.60
CA SER A 449 -2.79 18.79 -8.80
C SER A 449 -3.14 20.09 -9.53
N GLU A 450 -3.27 21.22 -8.82
CA GLU A 450 -3.59 22.52 -9.41
C GLU A 450 -2.35 23.41 -9.57
N GLY A 451 -1.29 23.15 -8.81
CA GLY A 451 -0.03 23.86 -8.89
C GLY A 451 0.85 23.38 -10.05
N THR A 452 1.56 24.30 -10.68
CA THR A 452 2.60 23.95 -11.66
C THR A 452 3.93 23.77 -10.95
N ARG A 453 4.38 22.53 -10.78
CA ARG A 453 5.66 22.24 -10.10
C ARG A 453 6.85 22.79 -10.89
N ILE A 454 7.73 23.53 -10.22
CA ILE A 454 8.90 24.20 -10.81
C ILE A 454 10.04 23.19 -10.93
N CYS A 455 10.22 22.62 -12.11
CA CYS A 455 11.24 21.61 -12.40
C CYS A 455 11.63 21.67 -13.88
N ASP A 456 12.92 21.83 -14.17
CA ASP A 456 13.47 22.05 -15.51
C ASP A 456 14.57 21.04 -15.90
N THR A 457 14.77 20.00 -15.09
CA THR A 457 15.77 18.94 -15.27
C THR A 457 15.11 17.61 -15.61
N LEU A 458 15.58 16.94 -16.66
CA LEU A 458 15.17 15.56 -17.01
C LEU A 458 16.31 14.58 -16.72
N VAL A 459 16.01 13.44 -16.12
CA VAL A 459 16.95 12.34 -15.87
C VAL A 459 16.52 11.12 -16.68
N LEU A 460 17.37 10.64 -17.58
CA LEU A 460 17.06 9.43 -18.36
C LEU A 460 17.27 8.18 -17.51
N THR A 461 16.25 7.33 -17.42
CA THR A 461 16.32 6.06 -16.68
C THR A 461 17.09 5.00 -17.48
N PRO A 462 18.01 4.22 -16.89
CA PRO A 462 18.80 3.23 -17.60
C PRO A 462 18.06 1.88 -17.83
N MET A 463 16.74 1.92 -18.11
CA MET A 463 15.91 0.71 -18.30
C MET A 463 16.44 -0.21 -19.39
N ARG A 464 16.85 0.34 -20.54
CA ARG A 464 17.41 -0.47 -21.64
C ARG A 464 18.65 -1.24 -21.24
N GLU A 465 19.50 -0.63 -20.39
CA GLU A 465 20.69 -1.32 -19.86
C GLU A 465 20.26 -2.52 -19.02
N MET A 466 19.28 -2.34 -18.13
CA MET A 466 18.75 -3.42 -17.30
C MET A 466 18.13 -4.55 -18.13
N TRP A 467 17.35 -4.22 -19.16
CA TRP A 467 16.73 -5.22 -20.04
C TRP A 467 17.76 -6.11 -20.75
N GLY A 468 18.94 -5.57 -21.07
CA GLY A 468 20.03 -6.34 -21.66
C GLY A 468 20.79 -7.23 -20.68
N LYS A 469 20.48 -7.20 -19.37
CA LYS A 469 21.10 -8.08 -18.37
C LYS A 469 20.30 -9.36 -18.11
N VAL A 470 19.05 -9.40 -18.57
CA VAL A 470 18.12 -10.52 -18.43
C VAL A 470 18.68 -11.80 -19.07
N ARG A 471 18.57 -12.89 -18.32
CA ARG A 471 18.89 -14.27 -18.72
C ARG A 471 18.34 -15.24 -17.69
N MET A 472 18.29 -16.53 -17.99
CA MET A 472 17.93 -17.54 -16.98
C MET A 472 18.89 -17.48 -15.78
N GLY A 473 18.35 -17.46 -14.55
CA GLY A 473 19.15 -17.38 -13.32
C GLY A 473 19.72 -15.99 -12.99
N TRP A 474 19.18 -14.92 -13.57
CA TRP A 474 19.58 -13.55 -13.23
C TRP A 474 19.01 -13.04 -11.90
N MET A 475 17.92 -13.65 -11.43
CA MET A 475 17.15 -13.20 -10.27
C MET A 475 16.44 -14.39 -9.61
N ASN A 476 16.38 -14.37 -8.29
CA ASN A 476 15.56 -15.27 -7.48
C ASN A 476 14.46 -14.47 -6.79
N ILE A 477 13.21 -14.62 -7.27
CA ILE A 477 12.04 -13.83 -6.88
C ILE A 477 12.27 -12.32 -7.10
N PHE A 478 12.80 -11.59 -6.12
CA PHE A 478 13.10 -10.16 -6.21
C PHE A 478 14.54 -9.81 -5.84
N THR A 479 15.40 -10.82 -5.69
CA THR A 479 16.82 -10.65 -5.37
C THR A 479 17.67 -10.98 -6.59
N PRO A 480 18.41 -10.02 -7.17
CA PRO A 480 19.35 -10.31 -8.25
C PRO A 480 20.48 -11.25 -7.79
N ASP A 481 20.82 -12.24 -8.63
CA ASP A 481 21.93 -13.17 -8.39
C ASP A 481 23.26 -12.69 -9.02
N ASP A 482 23.24 -11.55 -9.72
CA ASP A 482 24.35 -10.98 -10.47
C ASP A 482 24.74 -9.59 -9.90
N SER A 483 26.01 -9.42 -9.54
CA SER A 483 26.52 -8.16 -8.99
C SER A 483 26.36 -6.97 -9.93
N ASP A 484 26.48 -7.18 -11.24
CA ASP A 484 26.34 -6.09 -12.22
C ASP A 484 24.90 -5.53 -12.24
N ILE A 485 23.91 -6.37 -11.92
CA ILE A 485 22.50 -5.97 -11.83
C ILE A 485 22.25 -5.22 -10.53
N SER A 486 22.72 -5.77 -9.41
CA SER A 486 22.63 -5.12 -8.10
C SER A 486 23.31 -3.76 -8.07
N ASP A 487 24.47 -3.62 -8.74
CA ASP A 487 25.19 -2.35 -8.85
C ASP A 487 24.41 -1.31 -9.67
N LEU A 488 23.67 -1.75 -10.71
CA LEU A 488 22.83 -0.86 -11.51
C LEU A 488 21.61 -0.35 -10.74
N ASP A 489 20.94 -1.21 -9.98
CA ASP A 489 19.85 -0.80 -9.07
C ASP A 489 20.35 0.14 -7.98
N ALA A 490 21.49 -0.18 -7.35
CA ALA A 490 22.08 0.66 -6.31
C ALA A 490 22.48 2.04 -6.84
N ALA A 491 23.08 2.11 -8.03
CA ALA A 491 23.42 3.38 -8.67
C ALA A 491 22.18 4.22 -8.97
N TYR A 492 21.11 3.61 -9.50
CA TYR A 492 19.86 4.31 -9.78
C TYR A 492 19.22 4.93 -8.51
N ILE A 493 19.25 4.19 -7.40
CA ILE A 493 18.77 4.67 -6.10
C ILE A 493 19.67 5.78 -5.55
N GLU A 494 20.98 5.65 -5.70
CA GLU A 494 21.96 6.65 -5.23
C GLU A 494 21.87 7.95 -6.00
N ASP A 495 21.61 7.90 -7.31
CA ASP A 495 21.39 9.07 -8.15
C ASP A 495 20.18 9.87 -7.64
N PHE A 496 19.08 9.20 -7.31
CA PHE A 496 17.89 9.83 -6.72
C PHE A 496 18.24 10.57 -5.41
N LYS A 497 18.95 9.88 -4.50
CA LYS A 497 19.34 10.44 -3.20
C LYS A 497 20.26 11.65 -3.39
N THR A 498 21.29 11.53 -4.23
CA THR A 498 22.25 12.59 -4.52
C THR A 498 21.57 13.83 -5.12
N LEU A 499 20.62 13.66 -6.04
CA LEU A 499 19.83 14.76 -6.60
C LEU A 499 19.01 15.47 -5.51
N THR A 500 18.33 14.69 -4.67
CA THR A 500 17.49 15.20 -3.58
C THR A 500 18.31 15.94 -2.52
N GLU A 501 19.42 15.37 -2.05
CA GLU A 501 20.33 15.99 -1.07
C GLU A 501 20.96 17.29 -1.58
N ARG A 502 21.17 17.40 -2.90
CA ARG A 502 21.65 18.63 -3.54
C ARG A 502 20.55 19.65 -3.77
N GLY A 503 19.29 19.33 -3.47
CA GLY A 503 18.16 20.21 -3.71
C GLY A 503 17.84 20.40 -5.18
N ILE A 504 18.11 19.40 -6.02
CA ILE A 504 17.80 19.41 -7.46
C ILE A 504 16.51 18.62 -7.66
N ASP A 505 15.41 19.31 -7.96
CA ASP A 505 14.17 18.67 -8.41
C ASP A 505 14.30 18.29 -9.89
N PHE A 506 13.70 17.16 -10.29
CA PHE A 506 13.84 16.61 -11.65
C PHE A 506 12.60 15.83 -12.07
N ASP A 507 12.52 15.41 -13.34
CA ASP A 507 11.59 14.38 -13.79
C ASP A 507 12.37 13.23 -14.43
N TYR A 508 11.88 12.00 -14.34
CA TYR A 508 12.42 10.88 -15.10
C TYR A 508 11.93 10.91 -16.57
N GLY A 509 12.77 10.40 -17.47
CA GLY A 509 12.47 10.25 -18.90
C GLY A 509 12.56 8.80 -19.35
N ASP A 510 11.46 8.29 -19.89
CA ASP A 510 11.36 7.00 -20.57
C ASP A 510 11.56 7.15 -22.09
N GLU A 511 12.24 6.18 -22.72
CA GLU A 511 12.58 6.26 -24.14
C GLU A 511 11.36 6.24 -25.07
N GLU A 512 10.30 5.51 -24.73
CA GLU A 512 9.10 5.41 -25.56
C GLU A 512 8.23 6.64 -25.41
N ILE A 513 8.12 7.20 -24.19
CA ILE A 513 7.49 8.50 -23.97
C ILE A 513 8.24 9.60 -24.74
N LEU A 514 9.58 9.59 -24.71
CA LEU A 514 10.40 10.51 -25.50
C LEU A 514 10.21 10.33 -27.00
N ARG A 515 10.09 9.10 -27.48
CA ARG A 515 9.84 8.79 -28.89
C ARG A 515 8.50 9.35 -29.37
N LYS A 516 7.43 9.18 -28.57
CA LYS A 516 6.07 9.63 -28.92
C LYS A 516 5.88 11.14 -28.75
N TYR A 517 6.42 11.72 -27.67
CA TYR A 517 6.05 13.05 -27.20
C TYR A 517 7.22 14.04 -27.11
N GLY A 518 8.45 13.58 -27.36
CA GLY A 518 9.67 14.38 -27.28
C GLY A 518 9.90 15.23 -28.53
N LYS A 519 10.20 16.51 -28.33
CA LYS A 519 10.62 17.43 -29.41
C LYS A 519 11.53 18.54 -28.89
N VAL A 520 12.33 19.10 -29.78
CA VAL A 520 13.20 20.25 -29.46
C VAL A 520 12.44 21.54 -29.78
N VAL A 521 12.40 22.47 -28.82
CA VAL A 521 11.81 23.80 -28.99
C VAL A 521 12.80 24.89 -28.63
N LYS A 522 12.68 26.06 -29.26
CA LYS A 522 13.47 27.26 -28.95
C LYS A 522 12.55 28.38 -28.53
N GLU A 523 12.87 29.04 -27.42
CA GLU A 523 12.14 30.18 -26.91
C GLU A 523 13.12 31.16 -26.28
N ASN A 524 12.99 32.45 -26.60
CA ASN A 524 13.89 33.51 -26.11
C ASN A 524 15.39 33.20 -26.26
N GLY A 525 15.75 32.49 -27.33
CA GLY A 525 17.13 32.08 -27.62
C GLY A 525 17.63 30.86 -26.85
N LYS A 526 16.85 30.32 -25.90
CA LYS A 526 17.18 29.09 -25.15
C LYS A 526 16.52 27.86 -25.80
N ALA A 527 17.25 26.76 -25.86
CA ALA A 527 16.73 25.48 -26.35
C ALA A 527 16.21 24.62 -25.19
N TYR A 528 15.09 23.94 -25.42
CA TYR A 528 14.48 23.03 -24.46
C TYR A 528 14.17 21.70 -25.14
N LEU A 529 14.31 20.61 -24.38
CA LEU A 529 13.68 19.34 -24.72
C LEU A 529 12.27 19.36 -24.12
N GLN A 530 11.26 19.42 -24.97
CA GLN A 530 9.87 19.34 -24.55
C GLN A 530 9.41 17.88 -24.60
N VAL A 531 8.86 17.36 -23.50
CA VAL A 531 8.21 16.05 -23.43
C VAL A 531 6.74 16.28 -23.05
N GLY A 532 5.85 16.06 -24.01
CA GLY A 532 4.43 16.38 -23.85
C GLY A 532 4.23 17.85 -23.47
N ARG A 533 3.78 18.11 -22.23
CA ARG A 533 3.50 19.46 -21.69
C ARG A 533 4.68 20.12 -20.99
N ILE A 534 5.73 19.38 -20.62
CA ILE A 534 6.84 19.90 -19.80
C ILE A 534 8.05 20.19 -20.67
N ARG A 535 8.81 21.24 -20.30
CA ARG A 535 10.03 21.68 -20.98
C ARG A 535 11.20 21.57 -20.02
N TYR A 536 12.26 20.92 -20.49
CA TYR A 536 13.50 20.72 -19.73
C TYR A 536 14.64 21.49 -20.38
N SER A 537 15.39 22.25 -19.60
CA SER A 537 16.58 22.96 -20.07
C SER A 537 17.87 22.19 -19.88
N GLU A 538 17.91 21.25 -18.95
CA GLU A 538 19.07 20.38 -18.69
C GLU A 538 18.64 18.92 -18.68
N ILE A 539 19.42 18.08 -19.36
CA ILE A 539 19.17 16.63 -19.42
C ILE A 539 20.36 15.91 -18.80
N LEU A 540 20.13 15.13 -17.76
CA LEU A 540 21.11 14.20 -17.22
C LEU A 540 20.99 12.88 -17.98
N TRP A 541 22.07 12.51 -18.64
CA TRP A 541 22.26 11.19 -19.20
C TRP A 541 23.68 10.73 -18.90
N GLU A 542 23.82 9.91 -17.86
CA GLU A 542 25.10 9.32 -17.49
C GLU A 542 25.57 8.30 -18.55
N ARG A 543 26.89 8.13 -18.65
CA ARG A 543 27.52 7.20 -19.61
C ARG A 543 27.23 5.72 -19.36
N ARG A 544 26.53 5.36 -18.28
CA ARG A 544 26.23 3.97 -17.88
C ARG A 544 25.01 3.39 -18.59
N GLY A 545 24.09 4.22 -19.07
CA GLY A 545 22.86 3.76 -19.72
C GLY A 545 22.95 3.76 -21.24
N ARG A 546 22.74 2.60 -21.88
CA ARG A 546 22.45 2.52 -23.32
C ARG A 546 21.10 3.17 -23.62
N ILE A 547 21.01 3.85 -24.77
CA ILE A 547 19.76 4.41 -25.30
C ILE A 547 19.57 3.96 -26.74
N GLY A 548 18.31 3.89 -27.17
CA GLY A 548 17.90 3.59 -28.53
C GLY A 548 18.31 4.69 -29.52
N GLY A 549 18.42 4.31 -30.79
CA GLY A 549 18.85 5.22 -31.86
C GLY A 549 17.93 6.42 -32.05
N GLU A 550 16.63 6.31 -31.77
CA GLU A 550 15.68 7.42 -31.85
C GLU A 550 15.87 8.44 -30.72
N THR A 551 15.96 7.98 -29.48
CA THR A 551 16.30 8.80 -28.31
C THR A 551 17.62 9.53 -28.56
N ARG A 552 18.64 8.81 -29.06
CA ARG A 552 19.94 9.42 -29.40
C ARG A 552 19.79 10.55 -30.42
N ARG A 553 19.06 10.33 -31.52
CA ARG A 553 18.80 11.36 -32.54
C ARG A 553 18.06 12.57 -31.97
N LEU A 554 17.14 12.38 -31.03
CA LEU A 554 16.43 13.47 -30.36
C LEU A 554 17.38 14.30 -29.48
N LEU A 555 18.25 13.65 -28.70
CA LEU A 555 19.26 14.33 -27.88
C LEU A 555 20.30 15.07 -28.73
N ASP A 556 20.75 14.48 -29.84
CA ASP A 556 21.69 15.13 -30.76
C ASP A 556 21.07 16.40 -31.37
N LYS A 557 19.77 16.36 -31.72
CA LYS A 557 19.03 17.57 -32.16
C LYS A 557 18.93 18.62 -31.05
N PHE A 558 18.71 18.20 -29.80
CA PHE A 558 18.63 19.11 -28.66
C PHE A 558 19.97 19.82 -28.43
N VAL A 559 21.08 19.09 -28.44
CA VAL A 559 22.44 19.64 -28.32
C VAL A 559 22.76 20.57 -29.50
N ALA A 560 22.44 20.17 -30.73
CA ALA A 560 22.63 21.02 -31.92
C ALA A 560 21.80 22.32 -31.87
N ALA A 561 20.69 22.33 -31.14
CA ALA A 561 19.89 23.52 -30.90
C ALA A 561 20.47 24.45 -29.81
N GLY A 562 21.51 24.03 -29.08
CA GLY A 562 22.09 24.75 -27.95
C GLY A 562 21.66 24.22 -26.58
N GLY A 563 21.01 23.06 -26.53
CA GLY A 563 20.60 22.40 -25.29
C GLY A 563 21.76 21.84 -24.48
N LYS A 564 21.59 21.75 -23.16
CA LYS A 564 22.61 21.25 -22.24
C LYS A 564 22.37 19.79 -21.87
N LEU A 565 23.24 18.92 -22.39
CA LEU A 565 23.31 17.51 -21.99
C LEU A 565 24.45 17.33 -20.99
N VAL A 566 24.13 16.79 -19.81
CA VAL A 566 25.02 16.65 -18.67
C VAL A 566 25.26 15.17 -18.38
N GLY A 567 26.51 14.80 -18.09
CA GLY A 567 26.89 13.40 -17.82
C GLY A 567 27.22 13.08 -16.36
N GLU A 568 27.16 14.07 -15.47
CA GLU A 568 27.48 13.96 -14.04
C GLU A 568 26.57 14.92 -13.25
N ILE A 569 25.99 14.47 -12.13
CA ILE A 569 25.04 15.24 -11.30
C ILE A 569 25.65 16.57 -10.81
N GLU A 570 26.96 16.62 -10.55
CA GLU A 570 27.70 17.81 -10.09
C GLU A 570 27.60 19.01 -11.04
N LYS A 571 27.39 18.74 -12.33
CA LYS A 571 27.40 19.74 -13.39
C LYS A 571 25.98 20.28 -13.68
N LEU A 572 24.96 19.77 -13.00
CA LEU A 572 23.60 20.29 -13.08
C LEU A 572 23.50 21.66 -12.41
N SER A 573 22.81 22.58 -13.07
CA SER A 573 22.60 23.96 -12.62
C SER A 573 21.18 24.43 -12.92
N PRO A 574 20.14 23.79 -12.31
CA PRO A 574 18.76 24.17 -12.54
C PRO A 574 18.50 25.64 -12.17
N GLU A 575 17.56 26.29 -12.86
CA GLU A 575 17.27 27.71 -12.63
C GLU A 575 16.65 27.98 -11.26
N PHE A 576 15.92 27.00 -10.74
CA PHE A 576 15.31 27.05 -9.41
C PHE A 576 15.95 26.00 -8.52
N ARG A 577 16.69 26.45 -7.50
CA ARG A 577 17.34 25.58 -6.52
C ARG A 577 17.26 26.22 -5.14
N ILE A 578 16.79 25.45 -4.17
CA ILE A 578 16.88 25.78 -2.75
C ILE A 578 17.93 24.89 -2.13
N LYS A 579 18.87 25.47 -1.37
CA LYS A 579 19.73 24.66 -0.49
C LYS A 579 19.07 24.61 0.88
N ALA A 580 18.82 23.40 1.36
CA ALA A 580 18.18 23.14 2.64
C ALA A 580 19.15 22.42 3.58
N PRO A 581 18.86 22.37 4.91
CA PRO A 581 19.60 21.54 5.84
C PRO A 581 19.66 20.07 5.40
N VAL A 582 20.73 19.37 5.79
CA VAL A 582 20.90 17.94 5.48
C VAL A 582 19.67 17.15 5.93
N GLY A 583 19.27 16.18 5.11
CA GLY A 583 18.07 15.36 5.33
C GLY A 583 16.76 16.03 4.92
N THR A 584 16.79 17.23 4.35
CA THR A 584 15.57 17.98 3.98
C THR A 584 15.30 17.93 2.48
N GLY A 585 14.13 17.45 2.08
CA GLY A 585 13.62 17.52 0.70
C GLY A 585 12.69 18.71 0.50
N TYR A 586 12.54 19.17 -0.74
CA TYR A 586 11.55 20.20 -1.08
C TYR A 586 10.89 19.98 -2.44
N ALA A 587 9.70 20.56 -2.60
CA ALA A 587 9.03 20.74 -3.89
C ALA A 587 8.47 22.17 -3.97
N ALA A 588 8.63 22.82 -5.12
CA ALA A 588 8.17 24.19 -5.34
C ALA A 588 7.11 24.25 -6.45
N TYR A 589 6.08 25.07 -6.27
CA TYR A 589 4.92 25.15 -7.15
C TYR A 589 4.58 26.60 -7.46
N GLU A 590 4.22 26.89 -8.71
CA GLU A 590 3.51 28.11 -9.09
C GLU A 590 2.01 27.88 -8.98
N LEU A 591 1.32 28.67 -8.15
CA LEU A 591 -0.11 28.55 -7.92
C LEU A 591 -0.71 29.91 -7.57
N GLY A 592 -1.65 30.39 -8.38
CA GLY A 592 -2.36 31.66 -8.14
C GLY A 592 -1.50 32.92 -8.29
N GLY A 593 -0.40 32.83 -9.03
CA GLY A 593 0.57 33.92 -9.20
C GLY A 593 1.62 34.02 -8.08
N ASP A 594 1.54 33.13 -7.08
CA ASP A 594 2.50 33.00 -5.99
C ASP A 594 3.34 31.73 -6.15
N ILE A 595 4.44 31.64 -5.41
CA ILE A 595 5.27 30.43 -5.33
C ILE A 595 5.03 29.77 -3.97
N TRP A 596 4.70 28.49 -3.97
CA TRP A 596 4.54 27.68 -2.77
C TRP A 596 5.71 26.71 -2.65
N LEU A 597 6.23 26.56 -1.44
CA LEU A 597 7.32 25.66 -1.10
C LEU A 597 6.84 24.67 -0.05
N PHE A 598 6.84 23.40 -0.41
CA PHE A 598 6.67 22.29 0.52
C PHE A 598 8.06 21.78 0.91
N LEU A 599 8.42 21.93 2.17
CA LEU A 599 9.64 21.44 2.79
C LEU A 599 9.31 20.25 3.70
N LEU A 600 10.16 19.23 3.71
CA LEU A 600 9.99 18.04 4.56
C LEU A 600 11.34 17.55 5.09
N ASN A 601 11.41 17.28 6.39
CA ASN A 601 12.50 16.49 6.94
C ASN A 601 12.28 15.01 6.61
N LEU A 602 13.13 14.45 5.75
CA LEU A 602 13.04 13.06 5.29
C LEU A 602 13.51 12.05 6.34
N ASP A 603 14.26 12.48 7.36
CA ASP A 603 14.54 11.64 8.54
C ASP A 603 13.31 11.68 9.46
N LYS A 604 12.61 10.55 9.60
CA LYS A 604 11.36 10.42 10.38
C LYS A 604 11.57 10.54 11.90
N GLU A 605 12.82 10.43 12.38
CA GLU A 605 13.17 10.35 13.80
C GLU A 605 14.00 11.55 14.27
N LYS A 606 15.02 11.94 13.51
CA LYS A 606 15.96 13.00 13.90
C LYS A 606 15.51 14.36 13.40
N GLY A 607 15.51 15.35 14.28
CA GLY A 607 15.30 16.74 13.89
C GLY A 607 16.49 17.33 13.11
N THR A 608 16.21 18.37 12.33
CA THR A 608 17.22 19.12 11.56
C THR A 608 16.96 20.62 11.68
N ALA A 609 18.03 21.43 11.68
CA ALA A 609 17.93 22.88 11.77
C ALA A 609 19.02 23.55 10.93
N GLY A 610 18.70 24.71 10.37
CA GLY A 610 19.64 25.49 9.56
C GLY A 610 18.94 26.56 8.72
N ALA A 611 19.67 27.07 7.73
CA ALA A 611 19.17 28.11 6.83
C ALA A 611 18.75 27.50 5.48
N LEU A 612 17.60 27.93 4.97
CA LEU A 612 17.19 27.74 3.58
C LEU A 612 17.81 28.85 2.72
N GLU A 613 18.67 28.52 1.76
CA GLU A 613 19.18 29.50 0.79
C GLU A 613 18.18 29.66 -0.38
N LEU A 614 17.68 30.88 -0.57
CA LEU A 614 16.63 31.18 -1.56
C LEU A 614 17.23 31.54 -2.93
N PRO A 615 16.65 31.05 -4.05
CA PRO A 615 17.10 31.41 -5.39
C PRO A 615 16.79 32.88 -5.74
N GLU A 616 17.53 33.43 -6.71
CA GLU A 616 17.35 34.82 -7.16
C GLU A 616 15.93 35.08 -7.69
N ARG A 617 15.26 34.05 -8.23
CA ARG A 617 13.86 34.11 -8.68
C ARG A 617 12.89 34.60 -7.59
N LEU A 618 13.19 34.38 -6.31
CA LEU A 618 12.36 34.83 -5.18
C LEU A 618 12.67 36.26 -4.73
N LYS A 619 13.44 37.05 -5.49
CA LYS A 619 13.73 38.45 -5.14
C LYS A 619 12.49 39.32 -5.22
N GLY A 620 12.25 40.10 -4.16
CA GLY A 620 11.09 40.96 -4.02
C GLY A 620 9.80 40.25 -3.58
N TYR A 621 9.85 38.96 -3.26
CA TYR A 621 8.74 38.25 -2.63
C TYR A 621 8.81 38.38 -1.10
N CYS A 622 7.65 38.49 -0.46
CA CYS A 622 7.48 38.25 0.97
C CYS A 622 7.24 36.75 1.21
N ALA A 623 7.79 36.21 2.30
CA ALA A 623 7.51 34.84 2.74
C ALA A 623 6.46 34.85 3.86
N GLU A 624 5.55 33.88 3.83
CA GLU A 624 4.60 33.59 4.90
C GLU A 624 4.52 32.08 5.13
N LYS A 625 4.42 31.67 6.40
CA LYS A 625 4.31 30.26 6.79
C LYS A 625 2.85 29.85 6.86
N TRP A 626 2.54 28.64 6.41
CA TRP A 626 1.18 28.09 6.38
C TRP A 626 1.08 26.79 7.15
N ASN A 627 -0.03 26.64 7.86
CA ASN A 627 -0.40 25.40 8.51
C ASN A 627 -1.48 24.70 7.67
N PHE A 628 -1.09 23.64 6.97
CA PHE A 628 -2.03 22.88 6.14
C PHE A 628 -2.95 21.95 6.96
N ARG A 629 -2.74 21.84 8.27
CA ARG A 629 -3.65 21.06 9.14
C ARG A 629 -4.97 21.81 9.35
N ASP A 630 -4.92 23.14 9.45
CA ASP A 630 -6.11 24.00 9.60
C ASP A 630 -6.38 24.93 8.40
N GLY A 631 -5.46 24.98 7.43
CA GLY A 631 -5.60 25.75 6.19
C GLY A 631 -5.35 27.25 6.35
N LYS A 632 -4.60 27.67 7.39
CA LYS A 632 -4.39 29.08 7.71
C LYS A 632 -2.93 29.52 7.61
N SER A 633 -2.75 30.80 7.32
CA SER A 633 -1.44 31.47 7.41
C SER A 633 -1.06 31.70 8.88
N GLU A 634 0.14 31.29 9.26
CA GLU A 634 0.77 31.59 10.55
C GLU A 634 1.39 33.00 10.57
N GLY A 635 1.48 33.66 9.40
CA GLY A 635 1.92 35.04 9.25
C GLY A 635 3.27 35.18 8.54
N LYS A 636 3.76 36.42 8.48
CA LYS A 636 5.02 36.76 7.80
C LYS A 636 6.21 36.03 8.42
N THR A 637 7.04 35.43 7.56
CA THR A 637 8.35 34.87 7.89
C THR A 637 9.46 35.86 7.53
N GLU A 638 10.43 36.01 8.43
CA GLU A 638 11.59 36.88 8.18
C GLU A 638 12.56 36.26 7.16
N ILE A 639 12.96 37.06 6.17
CA ILE A 639 14.01 36.72 5.22
C ILE A 639 15.24 37.55 5.60
N SER A 640 16.33 36.86 5.92
CA SER A 640 17.61 37.50 6.26
C SER A 640 18.48 37.68 5.02
N GLU A 641 19.17 38.82 4.92
CA GLU A 641 20.22 39.06 3.94
C GLU A 641 21.57 38.67 4.57
N THR A 642 22.23 37.64 4.03
CA THR A 642 23.50 37.11 4.53
C THR A 642 24.59 37.16 3.46
N THR A 643 25.84 36.90 3.83
CA THR A 643 26.95 36.75 2.86
C THR A 643 26.74 35.59 1.88
N ALA A 644 25.92 34.59 2.24
CA ALA A 644 25.54 33.46 1.40
C ALA A 644 24.31 33.76 0.52
N GLY A 645 23.72 34.96 0.62
CA GLY A 645 22.48 35.34 -0.05
C GLY A 645 21.30 35.46 0.91
N ARG A 646 20.08 35.35 0.36
CA ARG A 646 18.82 35.51 1.11
C ARG A 646 18.41 34.20 1.75
N THR A 647 18.13 34.21 3.06
CA THR A 647 17.86 32.98 3.81
C THR A 647 16.64 33.05 4.72
N ILE A 648 16.06 31.87 5.01
CA ILE A 648 15.03 31.66 6.04
C ILE A 648 15.57 30.62 7.03
N SER A 649 15.52 30.91 8.33
CA SER A 649 15.88 29.94 9.36
C SER A 649 14.76 28.93 9.59
N VAL A 650 15.10 27.65 9.63
CA VAL A 650 14.17 26.56 9.91
C VAL A 650 14.72 25.61 10.97
N SER A 651 13.81 25.03 11.75
CA SER A 651 14.06 23.95 12.70
C SER A 651 12.88 22.99 12.59
N LEU A 652 13.15 21.75 12.22
CA LEU A 652 12.14 20.72 11.94
C LEU A 652 12.39 19.51 12.84
N PHE A 653 11.31 18.95 13.40
CA PHE A 653 11.32 17.62 14.02
C PHE A 653 11.50 16.53 12.97
N GLY A 654 11.76 15.29 13.43
CA GLY A 654 11.78 14.12 12.54
C GLY A 654 10.44 13.96 11.81
N GLY A 655 10.48 13.92 10.48
CA GLY A 655 9.29 13.83 9.63
C GLY A 655 8.39 15.07 9.58
N GLU A 656 8.81 16.21 10.14
CA GLU A 656 8.00 17.43 10.11
C GLU A 656 8.02 18.11 8.73
N GLU A 657 6.84 18.52 8.27
CA GLU A 657 6.67 19.39 7.12
C GLU A 657 6.68 20.88 7.49
N CYS A 658 7.06 21.73 6.53
CA CYS A 658 6.82 23.16 6.59
C CYS A 658 6.38 23.69 5.22
N ILE A 659 5.31 24.47 5.19
CA ILE A 659 4.79 25.09 3.97
C ILE A 659 5.05 26.59 4.00
N PHE A 660 5.76 27.10 3.00
CA PHE A 660 5.92 28.53 2.77
C PHE A 660 5.17 28.97 1.52
N ARG A 661 4.58 30.16 1.57
CA ARG A 661 4.08 30.87 0.41
C ARG A 661 4.91 32.13 0.21
N PHE A 662 5.38 32.31 -1.01
CA PHE A 662 6.10 33.49 -1.47
C PHE A 662 5.16 34.30 -2.35
N THR A 663 4.80 35.49 -1.88
CA THR A 663 3.87 36.40 -2.59
C THR A 663 4.46 37.79 -2.75
N LYS A 664 4.07 38.49 -3.81
CA LYS A 664 4.42 39.92 -4.00
C LYS A 664 3.50 40.85 -3.23
N ASP A 665 2.40 40.33 -2.72
CA ASP A 665 1.45 41.11 -1.94
C ASP A 665 1.96 41.35 -0.51
N ALA A 666 1.43 42.38 0.14
CA ALA A 666 1.76 42.66 1.53
C ALA A 666 1.21 41.56 2.46
N VAL A 667 2.11 40.91 3.19
CA VAL A 667 1.75 39.92 4.21
C VAL A 667 1.59 40.60 5.56
N LYS A 668 0.50 40.32 6.26
CA LYS A 668 0.27 40.82 7.63
C LYS A 668 1.25 40.18 8.61
N HIS A 669 1.79 40.99 9.51
CA HIS A 669 2.48 40.47 10.69
C HIS A 669 1.43 40.00 11.68
N THR A 670 1.55 38.75 12.14
CA THR A 670 0.72 38.20 13.20
C THR A 670 1.60 38.13 14.44
N GLU A 671 1.30 38.91 15.48
CA GLU A 671 1.97 38.75 16.77
C GLU A 671 1.58 37.39 17.36
N CYS A 672 2.57 36.53 17.56
CA CYS A 672 2.35 35.26 18.25
C CYS A 672 2.36 35.53 19.76
N LYS A 673 1.22 35.32 20.43
CA LYS A 673 1.12 35.51 21.87
C LYS A 673 1.78 34.33 22.57
N GLU A 674 2.85 34.57 23.32
CA GLU A 674 3.50 33.51 24.10
C GLU A 674 2.69 33.18 25.36
N TYR A 675 2.44 31.89 25.58
CA TYR A 675 1.84 31.36 26.81
C TYR A 675 2.85 30.52 27.58
N PRO A 676 2.85 30.59 28.93
CA PRO A 676 3.72 29.75 29.75
C PRO A 676 3.43 28.25 29.54
N LEU A 677 4.43 27.41 29.74
CA LEU A 677 4.26 25.96 29.69
C LEU A 677 3.36 25.48 30.84
N ALA A 678 2.42 24.58 30.53
CA ALA A 678 1.61 23.93 31.56
C ALA A 678 2.44 22.91 32.35
N VAL A 679 2.31 22.92 33.68
CA VAL A 679 2.91 21.90 34.55
C VAL A 679 1.83 20.90 34.95
N LEU A 680 1.91 19.69 34.40
CA LEU A 680 0.95 18.62 34.68
C LEU A 680 1.22 17.96 36.05
N PRO A 681 0.17 17.46 36.76
CA PRO A 681 0.35 16.75 38.04
C PRO A 681 1.00 15.36 37.85
N GLU A 682 1.40 14.73 38.97
CA GLU A 682 1.96 13.36 38.97
C GLU A 682 0.90 12.27 38.87
N GLU A 683 -0.25 12.48 39.52
CA GLU A 683 -1.37 11.55 39.57
C GLU A 683 -2.65 12.23 39.06
N PHE A 684 -3.49 11.45 38.39
CA PHE A 684 -4.67 11.91 37.71
C PHE A 684 -5.89 11.09 38.13
N ASP A 685 -6.99 11.79 38.37
CA ASP A 685 -8.30 11.16 38.24
C ASP A 685 -8.52 10.86 36.75
N TYR A 686 -9.18 9.74 36.44
CA TYR A 686 -9.30 9.28 35.06
C TYR A 686 -10.66 8.66 34.75
N ARG A 687 -10.98 8.58 33.46
CA ARG A 687 -12.14 7.86 32.95
C ARG A 687 -11.76 7.07 31.71
N LEU A 688 -12.12 5.79 31.70
CA LEU A 688 -12.05 4.95 30.50
C LEU A 688 -13.24 5.25 29.59
N THR A 689 -13.00 5.34 28.29
CA THR A 689 -14.07 5.51 27.28
C THR A 689 -14.64 4.19 26.80
N GLU A 690 -13.91 3.10 26.99
CA GLU A 690 -14.32 1.72 26.74
C GLU A 690 -14.03 0.87 27.99
N PRO A 691 -14.70 -0.28 28.19
CA PRO A 691 -14.32 -1.21 29.24
C PRO A 691 -12.87 -1.68 29.11
N ASN A 692 -12.23 -2.06 30.22
CA ASN A 692 -10.95 -2.76 30.13
C ASN A 692 -11.16 -4.18 29.58
N VAL A 693 -10.11 -4.76 29.01
CA VAL A 693 -10.19 -6.02 28.27
C VAL A 693 -9.11 -7.02 28.72
N LEU A 694 -9.47 -8.30 28.74
CA LEU A 694 -8.55 -9.44 28.82
C LEU A 694 -8.81 -10.40 27.64
N PRO A 695 -7.92 -10.44 26.64
CA PRO A 695 -7.95 -11.47 25.59
C PRO A 695 -7.63 -12.86 26.14
N LEU A 696 -8.39 -13.86 25.71
CA LEU A 696 -8.15 -15.28 25.95
C LEU A 696 -7.99 -15.97 24.59
N ASP A 697 -6.74 -16.12 24.18
CA ASP A 697 -6.30 -16.62 22.87
C ASP A 697 -5.61 -17.99 22.94
N CYS A 698 -5.40 -18.52 24.14
CA CYS A 698 -4.85 -19.84 24.39
C CYS A 698 -5.87 -20.75 25.09
N ALA A 699 -6.04 -21.96 24.57
CA ALA A 699 -6.98 -22.94 25.11
C ALA A 699 -6.37 -24.34 25.21
N ILE A 700 -6.90 -25.15 26.12
CA ILE A 700 -6.82 -26.61 26.05
C ILE A 700 -7.90 -27.07 25.07
N TRP A 701 -7.61 -28.02 24.18
CA TRP A 701 -8.58 -28.52 23.23
C TRP A 701 -8.76 -30.04 23.27
N GLU A 702 -9.99 -30.46 23.01
CA GLU A 702 -10.39 -31.85 22.83
C GLU A 702 -10.98 -32.02 21.43
N THR A 703 -10.61 -33.10 20.73
CA THR A 703 -11.25 -33.49 19.47
C THR A 703 -11.86 -34.87 19.61
N ASP A 704 -13.13 -35.01 19.26
CA ASP A 704 -13.90 -36.26 19.34
C ASP A 704 -13.82 -36.93 20.74
N GLY A 705 -13.79 -36.10 21.79
CA GLY A 705 -13.70 -36.53 23.20
C GLY A 705 -12.29 -36.88 23.70
N VAL A 706 -11.25 -36.66 22.88
CA VAL A 706 -9.85 -36.92 23.24
C VAL A 706 -9.13 -35.59 23.51
N CYS A 707 -8.55 -35.46 24.71
CA CYS A 707 -7.72 -34.32 25.09
C CYS A 707 -6.37 -34.36 24.35
N MET A 708 -6.05 -33.26 23.68
CA MET A 708 -4.88 -33.17 22.80
C MET A 708 -3.67 -32.57 23.54
N ASP A 709 -2.46 -32.84 23.03
CA ASP A 709 -1.18 -32.29 23.53
C ASP A 709 -0.97 -32.42 25.06
N GLY A 710 -1.49 -33.49 25.66
CA GLY A 710 -1.40 -33.75 27.09
C GLY A 710 -2.10 -32.71 27.97
N GLY A 711 -3.08 -31.98 27.44
CA GLY A 711 -3.80 -30.94 28.17
C GLY A 711 -3.03 -29.63 28.33
N LYS A 712 -2.04 -29.38 27.47
CA LYS A 712 -1.33 -28.10 27.43
C LYS A 712 -2.12 -27.08 26.62
N GLU A 713 -2.07 -25.82 27.06
CA GLU A 713 -2.66 -24.73 26.30
C GLU A 713 -1.89 -24.46 25.01
N LYS A 714 -2.63 -24.12 23.95
CA LYS A 714 -2.08 -23.71 22.65
C LYS A 714 -2.87 -22.54 22.09
N ASP A 715 -2.22 -21.75 21.25
CA ASP A 715 -2.85 -20.65 20.51
C ASP A 715 -4.03 -21.17 19.68
N VAL A 716 -5.16 -20.48 19.76
CA VAL A 716 -6.42 -20.91 19.15
C VAL A 716 -6.37 -20.99 17.62
N LEU A 717 -5.59 -20.12 16.97
CA LEU A 717 -5.42 -20.14 15.52
C LEU A 717 -4.50 -21.31 15.10
N LEU A 718 -3.52 -21.65 15.93
CA LEU A 718 -2.71 -22.84 15.70
C LEU A 718 -3.53 -24.13 15.90
N ILE A 719 -4.46 -24.16 16.86
CA ILE A 719 -5.40 -25.27 17.04
C ILE A 719 -6.25 -25.46 15.77
N ASP A 720 -6.78 -24.38 15.18
CA ASP A 720 -7.52 -24.43 13.91
C ASP A 720 -6.69 -25.09 12.79
N ARG A 721 -5.44 -24.63 12.60
CA ARG A 721 -4.52 -25.20 11.58
C ARG A 721 -4.22 -26.68 11.82
N ILE A 722 -3.96 -27.08 13.07
CA ILE A 722 -3.69 -28.48 13.43
C ILE A 722 -4.88 -29.36 13.05
N ILE A 723 -6.10 -28.97 13.44
CA ILE A 723 -7.31 -29.75 13.15
C ILE A 723 -7.50 -29.88 11.64
N ARG A 724 -7.35 -28.79 10.87
CA ARG A 724 -7.49 -28.84 9.41
C ARG A 724 -6.49 -29.77 8.76
N TRP A 725 -5.22 -29.69 9.17
CA TRP A 725 -4.16 -30.56 8.67
C TRP A 725 -4.48 -32.04 8.94
N GLU A 726 -4.81 -32.39 10.18
CA GLU A 726 -5.15 -33.77 10.56
C GLU A 726 -6.37 -34.33 9.84
N ARG A 727 -7.32 -33.45 9.45
CA ARG A 727 -8.57 -33.84 8.79
C ARG A 727 -8.55 -33.66 7.27
N GLY A 728 -7.40 -33.27 6.69
CA GLY A 728 -7.22 -33.07 5.25
C GLY A 728 -8.12 -31.96 4.68
N ALA A 729 -8.34 -30.89 5.45
CA ALA A 729 -9.09 -29.71 5.03
C ALA A 729 -8.10 -28.58 4.63
N GLY A 730 -8.50 -27.76 3.66
CA GLY A 730 -7.73 -26.58 3.26
C GLY A 730 -7.56 -25.59 4.41
N LEU A 731 -6.39 -24.96 4.49
CA LEU A 731 -6.12 -23.90 5.45
C LEU A 731 -6.93 -22.65 5.08
N ARG A 732 -7.36 -21.91 6.10
CA ARG A 732 -7.99 -20.60 5.91
C ARG A 732 -6.92 -19.50 5.95
N GLY A 733 -7.09 -18.48 5.12
CA GLY A 733 -6.17 -17.36 4.99
C GLY A 733 -6.33 -16.64 3.65
N GLY A 734 -5.41 -15.73 3.31
CA GLY A 734 -5.50 -14.94 2.07
C GLY A 734 -5.55 -15.76 0.77
N ALA A 735 -4.97 -16.96 0.77
CA ALA A 735 -4.89 -17.86 -0.38
C ALA A 735 -6.06 -18.85 -0.52
N MET A 736 -6.99 -18.89 0.43
CA MET A 736 -8.08 -19.88 0.41
C MET A 736 -9.04 -19.66 -0.76
N LEU A 737 -9.77 -20.70 -1.16
CA LEU A 737 -10.96 -20.53 -2.00
C LEU A 737 -11.95 -19.57 -1.30
N GLN A 738 -12.48 -18.60 -2.04
CA GLN A 738 -13.43 -17.67 -1.44
C GLN A 738 -14.72 -18.39 -0.99
N PRO A 739 -15.30 -18.03 0.18
CA PRO A 739 -16.52 -18.66 0.65
C PRO A 739 -17.66 -18.60 -0.37
N TRP A 740 -17.87 -17.47 -1.04
CA TRP A 740 -18.89 -17.35 -2.10
C TRP A 740 -18.69 -18.37 -3.23
N PHE A 741 -17.42 -18.66 -3.59
CA PHE A 741 -17.09 -19.61 -4.64
C PHE A 741 -17.36 -21.04 -4.19
N VAL A 742 -16.99 -21.39 -2.95
CA VAL A 742 -17.25 -22.71 -2.37
C VAL A 742 -18.75 -22.94 -2.18
N GLU A 743 -19.51 -21.93 -1.74
CA GLU A 743 -20.96 -22.02 -1.61
C GLU A 743 -21.63 -22.26 -2.96
N LYS A 744 -21.17 -21.58 -4.03
CA LYS A 744 -21.74 -21.71 -5.37
C LYS A 744 -21.33 -22.99 -6.11
N TYR A 745 -20.06 -23.39 -6.02
CA TYR A 745 -19.50 -24.47 -6.86
C TYR A 745 -19.03 -25.70 -6.07
N GLY A 746 -18.86 -25.60 -4.75
CA GLY A 746 -18.26 -26.63 -3.90
C GLY A 746 -19.22 -27.74 -3.44
N GLY A 747 -20.52 -27.70 -3.78
CA GLY A 747 -21.44 -28.80 -3.55
C GLY A 747 -21.62 -29.22 -2.07
N GLY A 748 -21.64 -28.26 -1.15
CA GLY A 748 -21.81 -28.49 0.30
C GLY A 748 -20.52 -28.76 1.07
N GLN A 749 -19.35 -28.66 0.44
CA GLN A 749 -18.04 -28.82 1.10
C GLN A 749 -17.84 -27.90 2.32
N ALA A 750 -18.44 -26.70 2.33
CA ALA A 750 -18.38 -25.76 3.44
C ALA A 750 -18.96 -26.33 4.76
N GLU A 751 -20.00 -27.16 4.68
CA GLU A 751 -20.70 -27.70 5.85
C GLU A 751 -20.09 -29.01 6.36
N LYS A 752 -19.03 -29.51 5.72
CA LYS A 752 -18.37 -30.75 6.09
C LYS A 752 -17.86 -30.64 7.54
N LYS A 753 -18.44 -31.45 8.43
CA LYS A 753 -17.97 -31.62 9.81
C LYS A 753 -16.54 -32.20 9.80
N LEU A 754 -15.63 -31.55 10.50
CA LEU A 754 -14.25 -31.98 10.71
C LEU A 754 -14.12 -32.83 11.98
N CYS A 755 -14.68 -32.36 13.11
CA CYS A 755 -14.71 -33.07 14.39
C CYS A 755 -15.79 -32.51 15.33
N ARG A 756 -16.01 -33.18 16.47
CA ARG A 756 -16.61 -32.53 17.65
C ARG A 756 -15.47 -31.85 18.42
N LEU A 757 -15.53 -30.53 18.55
CA LEU A 757 -14.49 -29.73 19.19
C LEU A 757 -14.96 -29.24 20.57
N LYS A 758 -14.03 -29.21 21.52
CA LYS A 758 -14.18 -28.49 22.78
C LYS A 758 -12.92 -27.69 23.07
N LEU A 759 -13.05 -26.40 23.35
CA LEU A 759 -11.98 -25.48 23.74
C LEU A 759 -12.23 -25.00 25.16
N THR A 760 -11.23 -25.05 26.03
CA THR A 760 -11.29 -24.56 27.42
C THR A 760 -10.27 -23.45 27.63
N PHE A 761 -10.77 -22.23 27.87
CA PHE A 761 -9.98 -21.06 28.22
C PHE A 761 -10.03 -20.85 29.74
N SER A 762 -8.90 -20.59 30.38
CA SER A 762 -8.80 -20.39 31.84
C SER A 762 -8.27 -19.00 32.20
N PHE A 763 -8.78 -18.44 33.30
CA PHE A 763 -8.29 -17.19 33.89
C PHE A 763 -8.52 -17.17 35.40
N GLU A 764 -7.86 -16.24 36.10
CA GLU A 764 -7.96 -16.06 37.55
C GLU A 764 -8.66 -14.74 37.89
N ALA A 765 -9.36 -14.70 39.02
CA ALA A 765 -10.06 -13.52 39.51
C ALA A 765 -9.75 -13.26 40.99
N GLU A 766 -8.95 -12.22 41.29
CA GLU A 766 -8.72 -11.76 42.67
C GLU A 766 -9.93 -10.98 43.20
N ILE A 767 -10.70 -10.38 42.29
CA ILE A 767 -11.96 -9.71 42.57
C ILE A 767 -13.05 -10.28 41.65
N VAL A 768 -14.30 -10.17 42.09
CA VAL A 768 -15.47 -10.40 41.24
C VAL A 768 -16.03 -9.02 40.85
N PRO A 769 -15.84 -8.54 39.61
CA PRO A 769 -16.34 -7.25 39.17
C PRO A 769 -17.88 -7.22 39.21
N GLN A 770 -18.46 -6.06 39.47
CA GLN A 770 -19.93 -5.92 39.45
C GLN A 770 -20.52 -6.11 38.04
N LYS A 771 -19.77 -5.71 37.01
CA LYS A 771 -20.15 -5.83 35.61
C LYS A 771 -18.99 -6.42 34.83
N ILE A 772 -19.23 -7.58 34.23
CA ILE A 772 -18.32 -8.28 33.35
C ILE A 772 -19.12 -8.90 32.21
N TYR A 773 -18.54 -8.85 31.01
CA TYR A 773 -19.12 -9.42 29.81
C TYR A 773 -18.10 -10.30 29.09
N LEU A 774 -18.61 -11.29 28.38
CA LEU A 774 -17.88 -12.07 27.40
C LEU A 774 -18.23 -11.55 26.01
N ALA A 775 -17.22 -11.11 25.26
CA ALA A 775 -17.31 -10.84 23.84
C ALA A 775 -16.67 -11.99 23.05
N LYS A 776 -17.40 -12.57 22.10
CA LYS A 776 -16.94 -13.63 21.19
C LYS A 776 -17.47 -13.40 19.79
N GLU A 777 -16.75 -13.87 18.78
CA GLU A 777 -17.27 -13.84 17.41
C GLU A 777 -18.57 -14.66 17.30
N SER A 778 -19.54 -14.21 16.49
CA SER A 778 -20.76 -14.97 16.19
C SER A 778 -20.43 -16.27 15.47
N GLY A 779 -20.79 -17.41 16.07
CA GLY A 779 -20.41 -18.74 15.59
C GLY A 779 -21.33 -19.83 16.15
N LYS A 780 -21.09 -21.08 15.72
CA LYS A 780 -21.95 -22.25 15.99
C LYS A 780 -21.62 -23.02 17.27
N LEU A 781 -20.47 -22.75 17.90
CA LEU A 781 -20.07 -23.43 19.13
C LEU A 781 -20.87 -22.89 20.32
N ASP A 782 -21.45 -23.80 21.08
CA ASP A 782 -22.10 -23.51 22.35
C ASP A 782 -21.06 -23.00 23.35
N CYS A 783 -21.44 -22.06 24.20
CA CYS A 783 -20.51 -21.42 25.14
C CYS A 783 -21.01 -21.54 26.58
N PHE A 784 -20.09 -21.91 27.48
CA PHE A 784 -20.35 -22.09 28.90
C PHE A 784 -19.33 -21.32 29.74
N VAL A 785 -19.79 -20.69 30.81
CA VAL A 785 -18.94 -20.04 31.82
C VAL A 785 -19.09 -20.81 33.12
N ASN A 786 -18.01 -21.39 33.62
CA ASN A 786 -18.01 -22.23 34.83
C ASN A 786 -19.11 -23.31 34.80
N GLY A 787 -19.33 -23.93 33.63
CA GLY A 787 -20.33 -24.96 33.40
C GLY A 787 -21.77 -24.47 33.21
N ARG A 788 -22.02 -23.16 33.18
CA ARG A 788 -23.35 -22.59 32.91
C ARG A 788 -23.41 -22.04 31.49
N ALA A 789 -24.46 -22.38 30.74
CA ALA A 789 -24.68 -21.83 29.41
C ALA A 789 -24.86 -20.31 29.45
N LEU A 790 -24.47 -19.62 28.37
CA LEU A 790 -24.71 -18.17 28.25
C LEU A 790 -26.21 -17.84 28.30
N GLY A 791 -26.52 -16.71 28.92
CA GLY A 791 -27.86 -16.14 28.92
C GLY A 791 -28.17 -15.37 27.63
N GLU A 792 -29.08 -14.39 27.73
CA GLU A 792 -29.43 -13.53 26.60
C GLU A 792 -28.26 -12.62 26.18
N LYS A 793 -28.08 -12.50 24.87
CA LYS A 793 -27.12 -11.57 24.25
C LYS A 793 -27.53 -10.12 24.54
N CYS A 794 -26.56 -9.24 24.76
CA CYS A 794 -26.81 -7.80 24.85
C CYS A 794 -27.18 -7.17 23.49
N ASP A 795 -27.94 -6.07 23.52
CA ASP A 795 -28.33 -5.29 22.33
C ASP A 795 -27.19 -4.43 21.73
N PHE A 796 -25.99 -4.47 22.32
CA PHE A 796 -24.81 -3.76 21.84
C PHE A 796 -23.70 -4.72 21.42
N TYR A 797 -22.79 -4.23 20.58
CA TYR A 797 -21.57 -4.94 20.18
C TYR A 797 -20.33 -4.24 20.71
N TRP A 798 -19.19 -4.93 20.68
CA TRP A 798 -17.88 -4.38 21.05
C TRP A 798 -16.97 -4.31 19.83
N VAL A 799 -16.47 -3.12 19.49
CA VAL A 799 -15.58 -2.81 18.34
C VAL A 799 -16.20 -3.04 16.95
N ASP A 800 -16.73 -4.23 16.68
CA ASP A 800 -17.31 -4.65 15.40
C ASP A 800 -18.58 -5.49 15.65
N ARG A 801 -19.52 -5.49 14.70
CA ARG A 801 -20.78 -6.24 14.81
C ARG A 801 -20.59 -7.75 14.80
N CYS A 802 -19.40 -8.25 14.41
CA CYS A 802 -19.09 -9.68 14.51
C CYS A 802 -18.97 -10.18 15.96
N PHE A 803 -18.83 -9.30 16.96
CA PHE A 803 -18.73 -9.69 18.37
C PHE A 803 -20.10 -9.68 19.05
N ASP A 804 -20.57 -10.87 19.42
CA ASP A 804 -21.68 -11.03 20.34
C ASP A 804 -21.21 -10.79 21.78
N VAL A 805 -21.94 -9.97 22.53
CA VAL A 805 -21.63 -9.64 23.92
C VAL A 805 -22.66 -10.25 24.85
N TYR A 806 -22.19 -10.93 25.91
CA TYR A 806 -23.04 -11.58 26.90
C TYR A 806 -22.65 -11.15 28.31
N PRO A 807 -23.60 -10.84 29.19
CA PRO A 807 -23.31 -10.69 30.61
C PRO A 807 -22.94 -12.06 31.19
N ILE A 808 -21.91 -12.11 32.04
CA ILE A 808 -21.45 -13.38 32.63
C ILE A 808 -21.31 -13.27 34.15
N GLU A 809 -21.38 -14.42 34.82
CA GLU A 809 -21.10 -14.56 36.24
C GLU A 809 -19.79 -15.33 36.44
N ILE A 810 -18.91 -14.80 37.29
CA ILE A 810 -17.62 -15.41 37.63
C ILE A 810 -17.48 -15.56 39.16
N GLY A 811 -16.65 -16.50 39.60
CA GLY A 811 -16.27 -16.67 41.00
C GLY A 811 -14.90 -16.07 41.31
N ALA A 812 -14.56 -15.98 42.59
CA ALA A 812 -13.18 -15.70 43.01
C ALA A 812 -12.28 -16.92 42.73
N GLY A 813 -11.04 -16.69 42.34
CA GLY A 813 -10.06 -17.72 41.94
C GLY A 813 -10.21 -18.13 40.48
N LYS A 814 -10.00 -19.42 40.19
CA LYS A 814 -9.98 -19.95 38.83
C LYS A 814 -11.39 -19.96 38.22
N ASN A 815 -11.46 -19.48 36.98
CA ASN A 815 -12.66 -19.50 36.15
C ASN A 815 -12.35 -20.09 34.77
N GLU A 816 -13.37 -20.66 34.12
CA GLU A 816 -13.24 -21.30 32.82
C GLU A 816 -14.36 -20.86 31.86
N ILE A 817 -13.98 -20.64 30.60
CA ILE A 817 -14.89 -20.47 29.46
C ILE A 817 -14.69 -21.68 28.54
N VAL A 818 -15.77 -22.38 28.23
CA VAL A 818 -15.77 -23.55 27.37
C VAL A 818 -16.58 -23.26 26.10
N LEU A 819 -15.96 -23.44 24.94
CA LEU A 819 -16.66 -23.49 23.64
C LEU A 819 -16.74 -24.95 23.19
N GLU A 820 -17.92 -25.48 22.91
CA GLU A 820 -18.07 -26.86 22.43
C GLU A 820 -19.13 -27.00 21.34
N GLY A 821 -18.89 -27.90 20.39
CA GLY A 821 -19.79 -28.03 19.25
C GLY A 821 -19.20 -28.84 18.10
N ASP A 822 -19.97 -28.90 17.02
CA ASP A 822 -19.47 -29.44 15.76
C ASP A 822 -18.65 -28.37 15.07
N PHE A 823 -17.41 -28.70 14.72
CA PHE A 823 -16.50 -27.81 14.00
C PHE A 823 -16.43 -28.26 12.54
N CYS A 824 -16.83 -27.39 11.62
CA CYS A 824 -16.93 -27.63 10.18
C CYS A 824 -15.84 -26.91 9.38
N ALA A 825 -15.67 -27.31 8.12
CA ALA A 825 -14.66 -26.77 7.22
C ALA A 825 -14.72 -25.23 7.09
N ASP A 826 -15.93 -24.66 7.12
CA ASP A 826 -16.17 -23.22 6.99
C ASP A 826 -16.36 -22.48 8.34
N ASP A 827 -16.12 -23.14 9.47
CA ASP A 827 -15.97 -22.41 10.74
C ASP A 827 -14.54 -21.82 10.83
N GLY A 828 -14.34 -20.84 11.70
CA GLY A 828 -13.03 -20.28 12.04
C GLY A 828 -12.93 -20.12 13.56
N LEU A 829 -11.81 -20.56 14.14
CA LEU A 829 -11.59 -20.41 15.58
C LEU A 829 -10.98 -19.04 15.88
N GLU A 830 -11.38 -18.44 17.00
CA GLU A 830 -10.97 -17.10 17.41
C GLU A 830 -10.76 -17.03 18.92
N ALA A 831 -9.99 -16.03 19.35
CA ALA A 831 -9.89 -15.65 20.75
C ALA A 831 -11.25 -15.15 21.28
N VAL A 832 -11.48 -15.32 22.58
CA VAL A 832 -12.61 -14.71 23.30
C VAL A 832 -12.10 -13.61 24.22
N TYR A 833 -12.95 -12.63 24.53
CA TYR A 833 -12.53 -11.43 25.25
C TYR A 833 -13.42 -11.20 26.47
N LEU A 834 -12.81 -11.05 27.63
CA LEU A 834 -13.50 -10.52 28.80
C LEU A 834 -13.44 -9.00 28.74
N ILE A 835 -14.57 -8.32 28.90
CA ILE A 835 -14.64 -6.85 28.95
C ILE A 835 -15.40 -6.39 30.20
N GLY A 836 -14.93 -5.33 30.87
CA GLY A 836 -15.60 -4.84 32.08
C GLY A 836 -14.81 -3.80 32.88
N GLU A 837 -15.29 -3.56 34.11
CA GLU A 837 -14.68 -2.63 35.07
C GLU A 837 -13.70 -3.35 36.00
N PHE A 838 -12.57 -3.78 35.45
CA PHE A 838 -11.50 -4.47 36.17
C PHE A 838 -10.11 -4.03 35.70
N GLY A 839 -9.10 -4.21 36.55
CA GLY A 839 -7.69 -4.20 36.16
C GLY A 839 -7.24 -5.59 35.71
N VAL A 840 -6.10 -5.66 35.01
CA VAL A 840 -5.49 -6.94 34.61
C VAL A 840 -4.05 -6.99 35.11
N LYS A 841 -3.71 -8.10 35.77
CA LYS A 841 -2.34 -8.51 36.06
C LYS A 841 -1.99 -9.68 35.14
N LEU A 842 -0.88 -9.54 34.41
CA LEU A 842 -0.41 -10.59 33.50
C LEU A 842 -0.09 -11.90 34.27
N PRO A 843 -0.33 -13.07 33.65
CA PRO A 843 -0.81 -13.23 32.28
C PRO A 843 -2.33 -13.08 32.12
N ARG A 844 -3.16 -13.57 33.05
CA ARG A 844 -4.63 -13.63 32.91
C ARG A 844 -5.37 -13.53 34.25
N THR A 845 -5.01 -12.54 35.08
CA THR A 845 -5.64 -12.33 36.40
C THR A 845 -6.41 -11.01 36.45
N LEU A 846 -7.71 -11.07 36.77
CA LEU A 846 -8.54 -9.90 37.01
C LEU A 846 -8.27 -9.31 38.40
N THR A 847 -8.05 -7.99 38.45
CA THR A 847 -7.77 -7.21 39.65
C THR A 847 -8.69 -5.99 39.75
N ALA A 848 -8.64 -5.25 40.86
CA ALA A 848 -9.37 -3.99 40.97
C ALA A 848 -8.77 -2.90 40.05
N LEU A 849 -9.63 -2.06 39.48
CA LEU A 849 -9.18 -0.86 38.78
C LEU A 849 -8.34 0.03 39.71
N PRO A 850 -7.28 0.69 39.21
CA PRO A 850 -6.53 1.65 40.01
C PRO A 850 -7.43 2.84 40.33
N LYS A 851 -7.25 3.44 41.51
CA LYS A 851 -8.04 4.63 41.92
C LYS A 851 -7.64 5.89 41.15
N LYS A 852 -6.35 6.01 40.82
CA LYS A 852 -5.73 7.09 40.05
C LYS A 852 -4.68 6.51 39.13
N LEU A 853 -4.36 7.24 38.05
CA LEU A 853 -3.27 6.91 37.15
C LEU A 853 -2.09 7.84 37.37
N LYS A 854 -0.87 7.31 37.27
CA LYS A 854 0.36 8.08 37.19
C LYS A 854 0.72 8.38 35.74
N ALA A 855 1.43 9.49 35.51
CA ALA A 855 2.11 9.72 34.24
C ALA A 855 3.06 8.56 33.90
N GLY A 856 3.15 8.20 32.63
CA GLY A 856 3.93 7.07 32.11
C GLY A 856 3.05 5.98 31.50
N ASP A 857 3.64 4.78 31.40
CA ASP A 857 2.99 3.60 30.81
C ASP A 857 1.83 3.08 31.68
N ILE A 858 0.68 2.82 31.06
CA ILE A 858 -0.54 2.32 31.74
C ILE A 858 -0.54 0.81 31.93
N ALA A 859 0.26 0.06 31.16
CA ALA A 859 0.31 -1.40 31.25
C ALA A 859 0.60 -1.92 32.67
N PRO A 860 1.66 -1.46 33.38
CA PRO A 860 1.93 -1.90 34.76
C PRO A 860 0.89 -1.38 35.78
N GLN A 861 0.01 -0.47 35.39
CA GLN A 861 -1.01 0.14 36.24
C GLN A 861 -2.37 -0.60 36.16
N GLY A 862 -2.42 -1.75 35.48
CA GLY A 862 -3.63 -2.58 35.35
C GLY A 862 -4.28 -2.56 33.96
N PHE A 863 -3.63 -1.94 32.96
CA PHE A 863 -4.15 -1.79 31.60
C PHE A 863 -3.25 -2.42 30.51
N PRO A 864 -2.70 -3.64 30.68
CA PRO A 864 -1.77 -4.23 29.71
C PRO A 864 -2.39 -4.53 28.34
N HIS A 865 -3.71 -4.65 28.23
CA HIS A 865 -4.41 -4.92 26.97
C HIS A 865 -5.34 -3.79 26.54
N TYR A 866 -5.37 -2.66 27.25
CA TYR A 866 -6.33 -1.60 27.00
C TYR A 866 -6.06 -0.89 25.67
N THR A 867 -7.09 -0.63 24.87
CA THR A 867 -6.93 -0.03 23.54
C THR A 867 -8.03 0.97 23.15
N GLY A 868 -8.85 1.39 24.12
CA GLY A 868 -9.79 2.51 23.95
C GLY A 868 -9.07 3.86 24.14
N ALA A 869 -9.80 4.84 24.67
CA ALA A 869 -9.22 6.11 25.12
C ALA A 869 -9.34 6.34 26.63
N ILE A 870 -8.39 7.05 27.22
CA ILE A 870 -8.40 7.47 28.64
C ILE A 870 -8.46 8.99 28.71
N GLU A 871 -9.41 9.52 29.47
CA GLU A 871 -9.44 10.92 29.85
C GLU A 871 -8.71 11.13 31.17
N TYR A 872 -7.72 12.03 31.18
CA TYR A 872 -6.97 12.45 32.35
C TYR A 872 -7.46 13.82 32.81
N TYR A 873 -7.88 13.92 34.07
CA TYR A 873 -8.34 15.14 34.71
C TYR A 873 -7.17 15.78 35.46
N THR A 874 -6.71 16.94 34.97
CA THR A 874 -5.44 17.54 35.42
C THR A 874 -5.59 18.42 36.65
N GLY A 875 -6.81 18.80 37.04
CA GLY A 875 -7.07 19.77 38.10
C GLY A 875 -6.74 21.24 37.75
N ILE A 876 -6.15 21.53 36.57
CA ILE A 876 -5.88 22.90 36.11
C ILE A 876 -7.20 23.50 35.61
N ARG A 877 -7.67 24.59 36.24
CA ARG A 877 -9.03 25.14 36.03
C ARG A 877 -9.12 26.50 35.33
N SER A 878 -7.99 27.17 35.12
CA SER A 878 -7.97 28.49 34.48
C SER A 878 -6.56 28.86 34.03
N GLY A 879 -6.45 29.67 32.98
CA GLY A 879 -5.19 30.24 32.50
C GLY A 879 -4.99 30.02 31.00
N ASP A 880 -3.98 30.65 30.43
CA ASP A 880 -3.59 30.42 29.03
C ASP A 880 -2.21 29.76 29.04
N TYR A 881 -2.09 28.59 28.42
CA TYR A 881 -0.88 27.77 28.49
C TYR A 881 -0.46 27.21 27.13
N THR A 882 0.83 26.91 27.01
CA THR A 882 1.37 26.04 25.98
C THR A 882 1.50 24.63 26.55
N LEU A 883 0.93 23.65 25.87
CA LEU A 883 1.22 22.22 26.07
C LEU A 883 2.23 21.81 25.01
N ALA A 884 3.33 21.19 25.41
CA ALA A 884 4.37 20.70 24.52
C ALA A 884 4.90 19.38 25.06
N PHE A 885 5.07 18.41 24.18
CA PHE A 885 5.53 17.06 24.51
C PHE A 885 6.71 16.70 23.61
N GLU A 886 7.71 15.99 24.16
CA GLU A 886 8.80 15.46 23.33
C GLU A 886 8.31 14.35 22.39
N LYS A 887 7.34 13.55 22.86
CA LYS A 887 6.67 12.49 22.11
C LYS A 887 5.27 12.23 22.68
N LEU A 888 4.40 11.62 21.86
CA LEU A 888 3.08 11.18 22.30
C LEU A 888 3.08 9.67 22.56
N GLY A 889 2.63 9.26 23.74
CA GLY A 889 2.44 7.85 24.12
C GLY A 889 1.10 7.26 23.68
N CYS A 890 0.50 7.80 22.64
CA CYS A 890 -0.86 7.50 22.20
C CYS A 890 -0.99 7.73 20.69
N ALA A 891 -2.06 7.22 20.07
CA ALA A 891 -2.32 7.41 18.65
C ALA A 891 -2.70 8.85 18.32
N VAL A 892 -3.46 9.48 19.22
CA VAL A 892 -3.87 10.89 19.17
C VAL A 892 -4.29 11.36 20.57
N MET A 893 -4.00 12.63 20.85
CA MET A 893 -4.45 13.31 22.06
C MET A 893 -5.46 14.41 21.71
N LYS A 894 -6.57 14.45 22.45
CA LYS A 894 -7.52 15.57 22.43
C LYS A 894 -7.31 16.41 23.70
N VAL A 895 -7.14 17.70 23.50
CA VAL A 895 -6.88 18.69 24.56
C VAL A 895 -8.12 19.55 24.72
N ARG A 896 -8.76 19.49 25.89
CA ARG A 896 -9.97 20.27 26.20
C ARG A 896 -9.72 21.21 27.37
N GLY A 897 -9.80 22.51 27.15
CA GLY A 897 -9.67 23.55 28.20
C GLY A 897 -10.99 24.26 28.56
N GLY A 898 -12.09 23.90 27.92
CA GLY A 898 -13.41 24.54 28.08
C GLY A 898 -14.33 24.06 26.97
N LYS A 899 -15.00 24.99 26.27
CA LYS A 899 -15.79 24.66 25.06
C LYS A 899 -14.94 24.28 23.84
N GLU A 900 -13.68 24.68 23.83
CA GLU A 900 -12.77 24.38 22.73
C GLU A 900 -12.00 23.08 23.02
N GLU A 901 -11.92 22.24 21.98
CA GLU A 901 -11.17 20.98 22.00
C GLU A 901 -10.24 20.94 20.78
N LYS A 902 -8.94 20.70 21.02
CA LYS A 902 -7.92 20.64 19.97
C LYS A 902 -7.39 19.23 19.81
N THR A 903 -7.05 18.87 18.57
CA THR A 903 -6.38 17.60 18.25
C THR A 903 -4.87 17.82 18.22
N LEU A 904 -4.14 17.01 18.98
CA LEU A 904 -2.69 16.97 19.02
C LEU A 904 -2.23 15.56 18.62
N ALA A 905 -1.70 15.45 17.41
CA ALA A 905 -1.28 14.18 16.83
C ALA A 905 0.09 14.24 16.15
N PHE A 906 0.55 15.44 15.75
CA PHE A 906 1.67 15.60 14.82
C PHE A 906 2.75 16.51 15.40
N ALA A 907 3.99 16.32 14.96
CA ALA A 907 5.09 17.25 15.27
C ALA A 907 4.71 18.70 14.89
N PRO A 908 5.07 19.72 15.70
CA PRO A 908 6.00 19.70 16.85
C PRO A 908 5.37 19.27 18.20
N TYR A 909 4.25 18.52 18.20
CA TYR A 909 3.54 18.03 19.39
C TYR A 909 3.28 19.11 20.46
N ALA A 910 3.01 20.33 19.99
CA ALA A 910 2.69 21.46 20.83
C ALA A 910 1.38 22.14 20.42
N THR A 911 0.64 22.67 21.38
CA THR A 911 -0.55 23.48 21.16
C THR A 911 -0.77 24.49 22.27
N GLN A 912 -1.31 25.65 21.93
CA GLN A 912 -1.74 26.66 22.91
C GLN A 912 -3.21 26.45 23.28
N VAL A 913 -3.53 26.51 24.57
CA VAL A 913 -4.90 26.32 25.08
C VAL A 913 -5.26 27.38 26.12
N SER A 914 -6.45 27.95 25.95
CA SER A 914 -7.09 28.80 26.95
C SER A 914 -8.02 27.96 27.82
N ILE A 915 -7.65 27.81 29.08
CA ILE A 915 -8.38 27.03 30.08
C ILE A 915 -9.38 27.95 30.79
N ARG A 916 -10.65 27.55 30.75
CA ARG A 916 -11.81 28.24 31.35
C ARG A 916 -12.63 27.33 32.26
N ASP A 917 -12.52 26.01 32.06
CA ASP A 917 -12.99 24.95 32.95
C ASP A 917 -11.80 24.07 33.34
N GLU A 918 -12.00 22.79 33.62
CA GLU A 918 -10.89 21.85 33.87
C GLU A 918 -10.21 21.40 32.57
N LEU A 919 -8.88 21.45 32.53
CA LEU A 919 -8.08 20.86 31.46
C LEU A 919 -8.17 19.33 31.52
N VAL A 920 -8.70 18.74 30.45
CA VAL A 920 -8.81 17.31 30.25
C VAL A 920 -7.99 16.90 29.04
N LEU A 921 -7.15 15.88 29.22
CA LEU A 921 -6.35 15.27 28.15
C LEU A 921 -6.95 13.90 27.85
N LYS A 922 -7.54 13.71 26.66
CA LYS A 922 -8.06 12.41 26.22
C LYS A 922 -7.06 11.76 25.27
N LEU A 923 -6.48 10.64 25.68
CA LEU A 923 -5.49 9.89 24.89
C LEU A 923 -6.17 8.66 24.32
N ALA A 924 -6.24 8.55 22.99
CA ALA A 924 -6.71 7.35 22.31
C ALA A 924 -5.53 6.45 21.91
N PHE A 925 -5.67 5.15 22.12
CA PHE A 925 -4.57 4.20 21.94
C PHE A 925 -4.75 3.31 20.72
N PRO A 926 -3.66 2.87 20.06
CA PRO A 926 -3.72 1.87 19.01
C PRO A 926 -4.30 0.54 19.55
N ARG A 927 -4.86 -0.30 18.67
CA ARG A 927 -5.51 -1.58 19.05
C ARG A 927 -4.53 -2.76 19.23
N ARG A 928 -3.23 -2.50 19.11
CA ARG A 928 -2.16 -3.52 19.10
C ARG A 928 -2.10 -4.41 20.33
N ASN A 929 -2.36 -3.87 21.52
CA ASN A 929 -2.29 -4.61 22.78
C ASN A 929 -3.52 -5.52 23.02
N THR A 930 -4.59 -5.39 22.20
CA THR A 930 -5.77 -6.26 22.25
C THR A 930 -5.79 -7.27 21.10
N PHE A 931 -5.56 -6.83 19.85
CA PHE A 931 -5.74 -7.68 18.66
C PHE A 931 -4.43 -8.20 18.07
N GLY A 932 -3.28 -7.72 18.53
CA GLY A 932 -1.99 -8.29 18.15
C GLY A 932 -1.47 -7.83 16.78
N PRO A 933 -0.46 -8.55 16.24
CA PRO A 933 0.07 -9.84 16.69
C PRO A 933 0.67 -9.87 18.12
N LEU A 934 0.10 -10.65 19.05
CA LEU A 934 0.45 -10.53 20.48
C LEU A 934 1.78 -11.21 20.87
N TYR A 935 2.17 -12.27 20.18
CA TYR A 935 3.32 -13.12 20.55
C TYR A 935 4.45 -13.11 19.52
N GLN A 936 4.63 -12.00 18.82
CA GLN A 936 5.70 -11.77 17.84
C GLN A 936 6.69 -10.71 18.34
N PRO A 937 7.96 -10.71 17.87
CA PRO A 937 8.89 -9.62 18.08
C PRO A 937 8.30 -8.26 17.66
N TYR A 938 8.73 -7.20 18.34
CA TYR A 938 8.36 -5.82 18.05
C TYR A 938 9.62 -4.93 18.13
N PRO A 939 9.82 -3.96 17.20
CA PRO A 939 8.97 -3.63 16.06
C PRO A 939 9.01 -4.67 14.93
N GLN A 940 7.96 -4.70 14.10
CA GLN A 940 7.93 -5.47 12.85
C GLN A 940 8.03 -4.52 11.65
N ALA A 941 8.71 -4.96 10.59
CA ALA A 941 8.84 -4.17 9.37
C ALA A 941 7.57 -4.19 8.50
N CYS A 942 6.81 -5.27 8.57
CA CYS A 942 5.59 -5.52 7.81
C CYS A 942 4.65 -6.40 8.63
N TYR A 943 3.35 -6.18 8.49
CA TYR A 943 2.30 -7.00 9.08
C TYR A 943 1.50 -7.70 7.98
N GLY A 944 1.28 -9.00 8.12
CA GLY A 944 0.41 -9.80 7.28
C GLY A 944 -0.30 -10.90 8.06
N PRO A 945 -1.12 -11.74 7.41
CA PRO A 945 -1.85 -12.82 8.05
C PRO A 945 -0.97 -13.77 8.87
N GLU A 946 0.21 -14.11 8.34
CA GLU A 946 1.16 -14.97 9.04
C GLU A 946 1.77 -14.32 10.28
N SER A 947 1.80 -12.98 10.36
CA SER A 947 2.26 -12.29 11.57
C SER A 947 1.38 -12.63 12.78
N PHE A 948 0.08 -12.90 12.60
CA PHE A 948 -0.83 -13.23 13.70
C PHE A 948 -0.72 -14.69 14.17
N LEU A 949 0.04 -15.51 13.45
CA LEU A 949 0.18 -16.92 13.72
C LEU A 949 1.50 -17.18 14.43
N CYS A 950 1.48 -18.12 15.39
CA CYS A 950 2.63 -18.43 16.22
C CYS A 950 2.91 -19.93 16.14
N ASP A 951 3.74 -20.34 15.19
CA ASP A 951 4.14 -21.72 14.94
C ASP A 951 5.26 -22.20 15.91
N GLY A 952 5.18 -21.84 17.20
CA GLY A 952 6.05 -22.39 18.25
C GLY A 952 7.53 -21.99 18.21
N GLU A 953 8.20 -21.97 17.06
CA GLU A 953 9.64 -21.65 16.92
C GLU A 953 9.93 -20.15 17.11
N TRP A 954 8.97 -19.28 16.77
CA TRP A 954 9.12 -17.82 16.81
C TRP A 954 8.28 -17.13 17.90
N ARG A 955 7.55 -17.91 18.71
CA ARG A 955 6.64 -17.37 19.72
C ARG A 955 7.41 -16.72 20.88
N VAL A 956 7.20 -15.43 21.10
CA VAL A 956 7.72 -14.71 22.29
C VAL A 956 6.66 -14.58 23.38
N GLU A 957 7.08 -14.34 24.63
CA GLU A 957 6.16 -13.98 25.71
C GLU A 957 5.44 -12.67 25.38
N TYR A 958 4.14 -12.58 25.71
CA TYR A 958 3.37 -11.35 25.53
C TYR A 958 4.02 -10.20 26.30
N LYS A 959 4.36 -9.13 25.58
CA LYS A 959 4.83 -7.87 26.15
C LYS A 959 3.99 -6.73 25.58
N PRO A 960 3.26 -5.98 26.43
CA PRO A 960 2.48 -4.85 25.96
C PRO A 960 3.40 -3.75 25.42
N ILE A 961 2.98 -3.09 24.33
CA ILE A 961 3.65 -1.88 23.86
C ILE A 961 3.37 -0.76 24.86
N PRO A 962 4.40 -0.04 25.35
CA PRO A 962 4.20 1.06 26.28
C PRO A 962 3.33 2.17 25.70
N GLN A 963 2.32 2.60 26.47
CA GLN A 963 1.41 3.67 26.06
C GLN A 963 0.89 4.42 27.29
N GLY A 964 0.65 5.73 27.14
CA GLY A 964 0.16 6.58 28.22
C GLY A 964 0.59 8.04 28.11
N LEU A 965 0.37 8.80 29.18
CA LEU A 965 0.71 10.22 29.26
C LEU A 965 2.15 10.41 29.75
N TYR A 966 3.06 10.79 28.86
CA TYR A 966 4.42 11.18 29.22
C TYR A 966 4.48 12.69 29.50
N ARG A 967 5.22 13.09 30.55
CA ARG A 967 5.31 14.46 31.04
C ARG A 967 6.59 15.14 30.60
#